data_AF-A0A1X2GDQ6-F1
#
_entry.id   AF-A0A1X2GDQ6-F1
#
_cell.length_a   1.000
_cell.length_b   1.000
_cell.length_c   1.000
_cell.angle_alpha   90.00
_cell.angle_beta   90.00
_cell.angle_gamma   90.00
#
_symmetry.space_group_name_H-M   'P 1'
#
loop_
_entity.id
_entity.type
_entity.pdbx_description
1 polymer ?
#
loop_
_entity_poly.entity_id
_entity_poly.type
_entity_poly.pdbx_seq_one_letter_code
_entity_poly.pdbx_strand_id
1 'polypeptide(L)'
;MGADDIAKNISWNDTTIKTSGLELTFSGALDDTENLEQIGPVIKQIIETGKQESVLDQLDSLIRKKDGEIERMCNAHYLEFVHAVDQLLKVRQDSIGLKTKITGVNQELQDTGKLVTERRREWMEARKVQQNVDEAILAVQTSLMVLELVNKADAQLEQHKYFSTLKTLGDLKHQRLQSISQYGFAKALNQTIPVRENIVKDEVTAELKGWLARVREISREIGSMAMQRMQDRQDRWRTKTADNPKLKHLQHHNVNSAIEMVINEGLEASMIDNINIDFEPLFRCIHIYNTLGLRQEFKTSYEEDRRAQANLALSAPIHLREGSFKAFETLLQDVVGFFMIEHIVLHSTTDFRSQSEVDSLWEMVTKKVINVVSDSLKGCRDPELFLRVKYCLLIFIQTLEAWTEEKEEMGQGFDYSVKPLQETLLALFQRYSELLIHEYSQVFEKIVEEDECMPMTVENENELQEVMQYTRFRPDREFLQRYGYPLRLPFSKVFPTCCRDVSAFVHQFYQFAEGFSQTHGEMDDILKKAVDSLLINKVNAILVKKLQSTNLSQIVQIIINIEYFESTCPDFEMLLMETRSFHRSGRIHLKATSIFKETRRRAEKRIFELVNAKLDEFLELSEYDWQTHDIQKQPSPNLQDLVTFLTNVTNAALLNLPESIKSLLYYDALDHLCNSMKVI
;
A
#
# COMPACT_ATOMS: atom_id res chain seq x y z
N MET A 1 78.22 -37.00 31.90
CA MET A 1 79.44 -37.74 32.29
C MET A 1 78.99 -38.91 33.14
N GLY A 2 79.55 -40.11 33.04
CA GLY A 2 80.74 -40.54 32.30
C GLY A 2 81.39 -41.66 33.12
N ALA A 3 81.85 -42.75 32.49
CA ALA A 3 82.15 -44.00 33.18
C ALA A 3 83.65 -44.27 33.40
N ASP A 4 83.91 -45.37 34.13
CA ASP A 4 85.10 -46.24 34.12
C ASP A 4 86.47 -45.77 34.66
N ASP A 5 86.76 -46.18 35.91
CA ASP A 5 87.69 -47.28 36.33
C ASP A 5 89.22 -47.27 36.01
N ILE A 6 89.96 -48.20 36.67
CA ILE A 6 91.35 -48.76 36.48
C ILE A 6 92.36 -48.53 37.65
N ALA A 7 93.12 -49.57 38.03
CA ALA A 7 93.84 -49.77 39.33
C ALA A 7 95.31 -50.33 39.26
N LYS A 8 96.05 -50.49 40.41
CA LYS A 8 96.96 -51.66 40.81
C LYS A 8 98.02 -51.50 41.95
N ASN A 9 98.39 -52.63 42.64
CA ASN A 9 99.69 -53.04 43.32
C ASN A 9 100.13 -52.47 44.73
N ILE A 10 101.10 -52.96 45.58
CA ILE A 10 101.75 -54.27 46.05
C ILE A 10 102.99 -53.94 47.01
N SER A 11 103.65 -54.72 47.95
CA SER A 11 103.41 -55.93 48.82
C SER A 11 104.59 -56.37 49.81
N TRP A 12 104.37 -56.55 51.14
CA TRP A 12 105.11 -57.40 52.18
C TRP A 12 106.63 -57.06 52.56
N ASN A 13 107.43 -57.62 53.53
CA ASN A 13 107.35 -58.66 54.63
C ASN A 13 108.48 -58.59 55.76
N ASP A 14 108.41 -59.46 56.81
CA ASP A 14 109.50 -60.25 57.54
C ASP A 14 110.10 -60.01 58.99
N THR A 15 110.94 -60.96 59.52
CA THR A 15 110.79 -61.61 60.90
C THR A 15 112.10 -62.07 61.70
N THR A 16 112.00 -62.29 63.05
CA THR A 16 112.72 -63.27 64.00
C THR A 16 114.19 -63.17 64.55
N ILE A 17 114.38 -63.09 65.91
CA ILE A 17 114.93 -64.11 66.91
C ILE A 17 116.41 -64.70 66.76
N LYS A 18 117.29 -65.11 67.74
CA LYS A 18 117.25 -65.67 69.15
C LYS A 18 118.64 -65.76 69.93
N THR A 19 118.67 -65.88 71.30
CA THR A 19 119.65 -66.57 72.25
C THR A 19 121.19 -66.27 72.28
N SER A 20 122.00 -66.49 73.35
CA SER A 20 121.87 -66.56 74.84
C SER A 20 123.22 -66.87 75.56
N GLY A 21 123.50 -66.32 76.76
CA GLY A 21 124.61 -66.71 77.65
C GLY A 21 124.64 -65.89 78.96
N LEU A 22 125.03 -66.47 80.11
CA LEU A 22 124.85 -65.85 81.44
C LEU A 22 126.13 -65.21 82.04
N GLU A 23 125.96 -64.00 82.59
CA GLU A 23 126.65 -63.55 83.81
C GLU A 23 125.66 -62.70 84.66
N LEU A 24 125.86 -62.63 85.98
CA LEU A 24 124.88 -62.08 86.93
C LEU A 24 124.76 -60.56 86.86
N THR A 25 123.61 -60.03 86.44
CA THR A 25 123.27 -58.61 86.61
C THR A 25 121.80 -58.38 86.98
N PHE A 26 121.60 -57.67 88.10
CA PHE A 26 120.29 -57.25 88.63
C PHE A 26 119.59 -56.17 87.77
N SER A 27 120.14 -55.86 86.59
CA SER A 27 119.72 -54.75 85.73
C SER A 27 118.68 -55.14 84.67
N GLY A 28 118.55 -56.41 84.32
CA GLY A 28 117.66 -56.86 83.23
C GLY A 28 116.19 -57.04 83.61
N ALA A 29 115.83 -56.90 84.89
CA ALA A 29 114.51 -57.25 85.41
C ALA A 29 113.45 -56.13 85.31
N LEU A 30 113.78 -54.98 84.67
CA LEU A 30 112.93 -53.77 84.67
C LEU A 30 112.72 -53.12 83.29
N ASP A 31 113.39 -53.57 82.22
CA ASP A 31 113.24 -52.95 80.88
C ASP A 31 112.00 -53.47 80.10
N ASP A 32 111.52 -54.69 80.37
CA ASP A 32 110.35 -55.28 79.69
C ASP A 32 109.08 -55.30 80.56
N THR A 33 108.01 -54.68 80.07
CA THR A 33 106.75 -54.42 80.80
C THR A 33 105.89 -55.64 81.10
N GLU A 34 106.24 -56.84 80.62
CA GLU A 34 105.44 -58.06 80.83
C GLU A 34 105.65 -58.70 82.22
N ASN A 35 106.68 -58.31 82.97
CA ASN A 35 107.01 -58.92 84.26
C ASN A 35 106.24 -58.36 85.48
N LEU A 36 105.17 -57.56 85.30
CA LEU A 36 104.36 -57.05 86.42
C LEU A 36 103.76 -58.18 87.29
N GLU A 37 103.46 -59.35 86.72
CA GLU A 37 102.96 -60.49 87.51
C GLU A 37 104.04 -61.09 88.45
N GLN A 38 105.33 -60.92 88.14
CA GLN A 38 106.44 -61.35 89.01
C GLN A 38 106.68 -60.37 90.18
N ILE A 39 106.17 -59.13 90.11
CA ILE A 39 106.30 -58.16 91.21
C ILE A 39 105.59 -58.66 92.48
N GLY A 40 104.48 -59.39 92.34
CA GLY A 40 103.73 -59.98 93.46
C GLY A 40 104.59 -60.86 94.39
N PRO A 41 105.18 -61.97 93.91
CA PRO A 41 106.05 -62.81 94.72
C PRO A 41 107.33 -62.08 95.20
N VAL A 42 107.90 -61.17 94.39
CA VAL A 42 109.11 -60.41 94.79
C VAL A 42 108.82 -59.45 95.94
N ILE A 43 107.73 -58.66 95.88
CA ILE A 43 107.31 -57.79 97.00
C ILE A 43 107.01 -58.64 98.24
N LYS A 44 106.34 -59.79 98.08
CA LYS A 44 106.06 -60.68 99.21
C LYS A 44 107.36 -61.19 99.87
N GLN A 45 108.35 -61.59 99.07
CA GLN A 45 109.66 -62.03 99.56
C GLN A 45 110.46 -60.89 100.21
N ILE A 46 110.33 -59.64 99.74
CA ILE A 46 110.96 -58.45 100.34
C ILE A 46 110.33 -58.14 101.71
N ILE A 47 109.00 -58.28 101.84
CA ILE A 47 108.28 -58.13 103.12
C ILE A 47 108.66 -59.27 104.09
N GLU A 48 108.66 -60.52 103.63
CA GLU A 48 109.04 -61.70 104.44
C GLU A 48 110.52 -61.69 104.87
N THR A 49 111.40 -60.96 104.17
CA THR A 49 112.83 -60.82 104.53
C THR A 49 113.20 -59.48 105.18
N GLY A 50 112.24 -58.56 105.37
CA GLY A 50 112.43 -57.29 106.10
C GLY A 50 113.36 -56.26 105.42
N LYS A 51 113.62 -56.37 104.11
CA LYS A 51 114.62 -55.54 103.39
C LYS A 51 114.05 -54.34 102.64
N GLN A 52 113.04 -53.66 103.19
CA GLN A 52 112.33 -52.59 102.47
C GLN A 52 113.19 -51.33 102.22
N GLU A 53 113.91 -50.82 103.23
CA GLU A 53 114.70 -49.57 103.10
C GLU A 53 115.78 -49.68 102.02
N SER A 54 116.51 -50.79 101.99
CA SER A 54 117.57 -51.04 100.99
C SER A 54 117.08 -51.11 99.53
N VAL A 55 115.78 -51.30 99.30
CA VAL A 55 115.19 -51.26 97.95
C VAL A 55 114.74 -49.83 97.60
N LEU A 56 114.27 -49.05 98.58
CA LEU A 56 113.96 -47.64 98.40
C LEU A 56 115.22 -46.82 98.05
N ASP A 57 116.34 -47.05 98.75
CA ASP A 57 117.64 -46.42 98.42
C ASP A 57 118.09 -46.73 96.98
N GLN A 58 117.87 -47.95 96.50
CA GLN A 58 118.18 -48.33 95.12
C GLN A 58 117.23 -47.69 94.10
N LEU A 59 115.95 -47.52 94.45
CA LEU A 59 114.97 -46.86 93.59
C LEU A 59 115.25 -45.35 93.49
N ASP A 60 115.56 -44.67 94.60
CA ASP A 60 115.95 -43.26 94.63
C ASP A 60 117.25 -43.00 93.84
N SER A 61 118.21 -43.94 93.92
CA SER A 61 119.42 -43.93 93.10
C SER A 61 119.11 -44.06 91.60
N LEU A 62 118.15 -44.93 91.24
CA LEU A 62 117.72 -45.15 89.86
C LEU A 62 116.90 -43.96 89.32
N ILE A 63 116.04 -43.35 90.12
CA ILE A 63 115.33 -42.10 89.80
C ILE A 63 116.33 -40.99 89.51
N ARG A 64 117.29 -40.72 90.43
CA ARG A 64 118.34 -39.72 90.21
C ARG A 64 119.19 -39.99 88.96
N LYS A 65 119.45 -41.26 88.65
CA LYS A 65 120.12 -41.65 87.40
C LYS A 65 119.27 -41.34 86.17
N LYS A 66 117.96 -41.61 86.21
CA LYS A 66 117.02 -41.36 85.11
C LYS A 66 116.73 -39.87 84.92
N ASP A 67 116.58 -39.09 85.98
CA ASP A 67 116.51 -37.63 85.91
C ASP A 67 117.79 -37.06 85.28
N GLY A 68 118.96 -37.55 85.69
CA GLY A 68 120.24 -37.20 85.07
C GLY A 68 120.47 -37.75 83.65
N GLU A 69 119.67 -38.69 83.17
CA GLU A 69 119.61 -39.10 81.76
C GLU A 69 118.63 -38.21 80.97
N ILE A 70 117.50 -37.83 81.57
CA ILE A 70 116.52 -36.88 81.02
C ILE A 70 117.15 -35.50 80.87
N GLU A 71 117.86 -34.97 81.87
CA GLU A 71 118.60 -33.70 81.74
C GLU A 71 119.62 -33.74 80.59
N ARG A 72 120.31 -34.88 80.38
CA ARG A 72 121.26 -35.03 79.26
C ARG A 72 120.53 -35.11 77.91
N MET A 73 119.42 -35.83 77.81
CA MET A 73 118.60 -35.88 76.60
C MET A 73 117.97 -34.51 76.29
N CYS A 74 117.45 -33.79 77.28
CA CYS A 74 116.91 -32.45 77.13
C CYS A 74 117.99 -31.44 76.72
N ASN A 75 119.20 -31.51 77.29
CA ASN A 75 120.31 -30.66 76.85
C ASN A 75 120.77 -30.99 75.41
N ALA A 76 120.76 -32.27 75.00
CA ALA A 76 121.14 -32.69 73.66
C ALA A 76 120.09 -32.34 72.58
N HIS A 77 118.80 -32.45 72.90
CA HIS A 77 117.69 -32.32 71.93
C HIS A 77 116.77 -31.10 72.17
N TYR A 78 117.17 -30.12 72.98
CA TYR A 78 116.33 -28.94 73.29
C TYR A 78 115.85 -28.21 72.02
N LEU A 79 116.70 -28.13 71.00
CA LEU A 79 116.40 -27.52 69.70
C LEU A 79 115.24 -28.20 68.97
N GLU A 80 115.16 -29.53 69.02
CA GLU A 80 114.10 -30.29 68.34
C GLU A 80 112.77 -30.17 69.07
N PHE A 81 112.80 -30.18 70.41
CA PHE A 81 111.60 -29.91 71.22
C PHE A 81 111.07 -28.49 71.02
N VAL A 82 111.95 -27.49 71.03
CA VAL A 82 111.59 -26.09 70.74
C VAL A 82 111.01 -25.95 69.34
N HIS A 83 111.60 -26.61 68.33
CA HIS A 83 111.09 -26.59 66.96
C HIS A 83 109.71 -27.27 66.83
N ALA A 84 109.45 -28.37 67.54
CA ALA A 84 108.14 -29.02 67.57
C ALA A 84 107.07 -28.12 68.22
N VAL A 85 107.41 -27.43 69.32
CA VAL A 85 106.52 -26.45 69.97
C VAL A 85 106.28 -25.24 69.07
N ASP A 86 107.30 -24.73 68.38
CA ASP A 86 107.17 -23.62 67.41
C ASP A 86 106.25 -24.00 66.24
N GLN A 87 106.39 -25.21 65.68
CA GLN A 87 105.46 -25.70 64.66
C GLN A 87 104.01 -25.79 65.17
N LEU A 88 103.78 -26.23 66.41
CA LEU A 88 102.43 -26.30 66.99
C LEU A 88 101.84 -24.91 67.25
N LEU A 89 102.66 -23.95 67.68
CA LEU A 89 102.28 -22.53 67.80
C LEU A 89 101.97 -21.91 66.43
N LYS A 90 102.75 -22.25 65.41
CA LYS A 90 102.57 -21.79 64.03
C LYS A 90 101.30 -22.33 63.39
N VAL A 91 101.01 -23.62 63.52
CA VAL A 91 99.72 -24.22 63.09
C VAL A 91 98.54 -23.60 63.84
N ARG A 92 98.69 -23.29 65.14
CA ARG A 92 97.68 -22.55 65.91
C ARG A 92 97.49 -21.13 65.36
N GLN A 93 98.57 -20.42 65.02
CA GLN A 93 98.52 -19.08 64.44
C GLN A 93 97.89 -19.07 63.03
N ASP A 94 98.24 -20.05 62.19
CA ASP A 94 97.65 -20.22 60.85
C ASP A 94 96.17 -20.60 60.92
N SER A 95 95.77 -21.45 61.89
CA SER A 95 94.37 -21.79 62.13
C SER A 95 93.55 -20.60 62.64
N ILE A 96 94.14 -19.74 63.49
CA ILE A 96 93.55 -18.45 63.87
C ILE A 96 93.44 -17.52 62.64
N GLY A 97 94.49 -17.42 61.82
CA GLY A 97 94.50 -16.63 60.58
C GLY A 97 93.45 -17.09 59.57
N LEU A 98 93.28 -18.41 59.41
CA LEU A 98 92.25 -19.02 58.57
C LEU A 98 90.85 -18.75 59.12
N LYS A 99 90.64 -18.87 60.44
CA LYS A 99 89.37 -18.50 61.09
C LYS A 99 89.03 -17.03 60.83
N THR A 100 89.99 -16.12 60.99
CA THR A 100 89.81 -14.69 60.73
C THR A 100 89.46 -14.41 59.26
N LYS A 101 90.13 -15.08 58.31
CA LYS A 101 89.80 -15.01 56.88
C LYS A 101 88.39 -15.55 56.58
N ILE A 102 87.99 -16.67 57.17
CA ILE A 102 86.65 -17.25 57.00
C ILE A 102 85.58 -16.30 57.56
N THR A 103 85.80 -15.68 58.72
CA THR A 103 84.87 -14.67 59.26
C THR A 103 84.82 -13.41 58.39
N GLY A 104 85.95 -12.98 57.81
CA GLY A 104 85.99 -11.86 56.87
C GLY A 104 85.22 -12.13 55.59
N VAL A 105 85.49 -13.25 54.92
CA VAL A 105 84.77 -13.67 53.70
C VAL A 105 83.29 -13.91 53.97
N ASN A 106 82.92 -14.46 55.14
CA ASN A 106 81.52 -14.57 55.54
C ASN A 106 80.86 -13.20 55.74
N GLN A 107 81.57 -12.22 56.33
CA GLN A 107 81.06 -10.87 56.50
C GLN A 107 80.88 -10.17 55.14
N GLU A 108 81.87 -10.24 54.25
CA GLU A 108 81.79 -9.73 52.88
C GLU A 108 80.64 -10.38 52.09
N LEU A 109 80.43 -11.70 52.23
CA LEU A 109 79.33 -12.43 51.62
C LEU A 109 77.96 -12.02 52.19
N GLN A 110 77.86 -11.75 53.50
CA GLN A 110 76.64 -11.25 54.12
C GLN A 110 76.32 -9.81 53.67
N ASP A 111 77.33 -8.94 53.58
CA ASP A 111 77.12 -7.52 53.23
C ASP A 111 76.88 -7.34 51.72
N THR A 112 77.56 -8.09 50.86
CA THR A 112 77.19 -8.18 49.43
C THR A 112 75.83 -8.85 49.24
N GLY A 113 75.51 -9.89 50.01
CA GLY A 113 74.20 -10.56 50.00
C GLY A 113 73.04 -9.63 50.37
N LYS A 114 73.21 -8.78 51.38
CA LYS A 114 72.25 -7.71 51.72
C LYS A 114 72.08 -6.74 50.56
N LEU A 115 73.18 -6.24 49.99
CA LEU A 115 73.16 -5.24 48.92
C LEU A 115 72.49 -5.79 47.64
N VAL A 116 72.72 -7.07 47.30
CA VAL A 116 72.02 -7.77 46.22
C VAL A 116 70.53 -7.97 46.55
N THR A 117 70.18 -8.24 47.80
CA THR A 117 68.78 -8.41 48.24
C THR A 117 68.01 -7.09 48.21
N GLU A 118 68.62 -5.99 48.65
CA GLU A 118 68.10 -4.63 48.55
C GLU A 118 67.84 -4.26 47.08
N ARG A 119 68.85 -4.44 46.21
CA ARG A 119 68.75 -4.17 44.78
C ARG A 119 67.74 -5.07 44.06
N ARG A 120 67.50 -6.29 44.57
CA ARG A 120 66.44 -7.18 44.09
C ARG A 120 65.05 -6.71 44.55
N ARG A 121 64.92 -6.15 45.76
CA ARG A 121 63.67 -5.50 46.22
C ARG A 121 63.37 -4.29 45.33
N GLU A 122 64.32 -3.39 45.14
CA GLU A 122 64.22 -2.24 44.21
C GLU A 122 63.79 -2.69 42.81
N TRP A 123 64.39 -3.75 42.28
CA TRP A 123 64.02 -4.29 40.96
C TRP A 123 62.60 -4.87 40.92
N MET A 124 62.12 -5.54 41.97
CA MET A 124 60.73 -6.01 42.02
C MET A 124 59.73 -4.85 42.20
N GLU A 125 60.10 -3.82 42.97
CA GLU A 125 59.33 -2.57 43.11
C GLU A 125 59.18 -1.91 41.72
N ALA A 126 60.29 -1.73 41.00
CA ALA A 126 60.33 -1.18 39.65
C ALA A 126 59.60 -2.06 38.62
N ARG A 127 59.70 -3.39 38.72
CA ARG A 127 58.98 -4.35 37.87
C ARG A 127 57.46 -4.25 38.05
N LYS A 128 57.00 -4.02 39.30
CA LYS A 128 55.59 -3.80 39.62
C LYS A 128 55.10 -2.43 39.12
N VAL A 129 55.92 -1.39 39.26
CA VAL A 129 55.62 -0.06 38.66
C VAL A 129 55.54 -0.18 37.14
N GLN A 130 56.47 -0.90 36.49
CA GLN A 130 56.43 -1.15 35.06
C GLN A 130 55.13 -1.86 34.65
N GLN A 131 54.76 -2.96 35.31
CA GLN A 131 53.53 -3.68 34.99
C GLN A 131 52.28 -2.78 35.16
N ASN A 132 52.21 -1.99 36.24
CA ASN A 132 51.11 -1.03 36.43
C ASN A 132 51.07 0.04 35.32
N VAL A 133 52.23 0.46 34.79
CA VAL A 133 52.33 1.40 33.68
C VAL A 133 51.92 0.75 32.35
N ASP A 134 52.32 -0.49 32.09
CA ASP A 134 51.93 -1.25 30.91
C ASP A 134 50.40 -1.49 30.90
N GLU A 135 49.82 -1.87 32.05
CA GLU A 135 48.37 -2.02 32.23
C GLU A 135 47.62 -0.68 32.04
N ALA A 136 48.16 0.44 32.54
CA ALA A 136 47.61 1.77 32.34
C ALA A 136 47.69 2.23 30.87
N ILE A 137 48.79 1.94 30.16
CA ILE A 137 48.95 2.22 28.73
C ILE A 137 47.90 1.45 27.91
N LEU A 138 47.70 0.16 28.20
CA LEU A 138 46.68 -0.66 27.55
C LEU A 138 45.26 -0.13 27.80
N ALA A 139 44.96 0.33 29.03
CA ALA A 139 43.69 0.97 29.35
C ALA A 139 43.47 2.29 28.60
N VAL A 140 44.50 3.14 28.50
CA VAL A 140 44.45 4.41 27.74
C VAL A 140 44.29 4.16 26.23
N GLN A 141 45.02 3.21 25.65
CA GLN A 141 44.88 2.85 24.24
C GLN A 141 43.49 2.29 23.92
N THR A 142 42.96 1.41 24.78
CA THR A 142 41.64 0.80 24.59
C THR A 142 40.51 1.82 24.73
N SER A 143 40.64 2.79 25.63
CA SER A 143 39.67 3.88 25.80
C SER A 143 39.75 4.93 24.68
N LEU A 144 40.96 5.27 24.20
CA LEU A 144 41.14 6.14 23.03
C LEU A 144 40.45 5.56 21.78
N MET A 145 40.66 4.27 21.49
CA MET A 145 40.02 3.60 20.35
C MET A 145 38.48 3.65 20.41
N VAL A 146 37.90 3.62 21.61
CA VAL A 146 36.44 3.79 21.79
C VAL A 146 36.00 5.23 21.55
N LEU A 147 36.77 6.24 21.99
CA LEU A 147 36.50 7.65 21.70
C LEU A 147 36.65 7.98 20.20
N GLU A 148 37.61 7.36 19.50
CA GLU A 148 37.75 7.47 18.05
C GLU A 148 36.53 6.90 17.30
N LEU A 149 35.99 5.76 17.74
CA LEU A 149 34.76 5.17 17.17
C LEU A 149 33.51 6.02 17.46
N VAL A 150 33.46 6.69 18.62
CA VAL A 150 32.40 7.66 18.98
C VAL A 150 32.44 8.88 18.05
N ASN A 151 33.62 9.50 17.90
CA ASN A 151 33.82 10.63 16.98
C ASN A 151 33.56 10.23 15.52
N LYS A 152 33.88 9.00 15.13
CA LYS A 152 33.56 8.45 13.81
C LYS A 152 32.05 8.30 13.61
N ALA A 153 31.30 7.90 14.64
CA ALA A 153 29.84 7.83 14.58
C ALA A 153 29.23 9.24 14.44
N ASP A 154 29.77 10.26 15.13
CA ASP A 154 29.37 11.66 14.95
C ASP A 154 29.62 12.14 13.51
N ALA A 155 30.85 11.96 13.00
CA ALA A 155 31.21 12.33 11.63
C ALA A 155 30.43 11.54 10.55
N GLN A 156 29.88 10.36 10.88
CA GLN A 156 28.96 9.62 10.01
C GLN A 156 27.53 10.17 10.08
N LEU A 157 27.08 10.64 11.25
CA LEU A 157 25.79 11.29 11.46
C LEU A 157 25.73 12.64 10.73
N GLU A 158 26.78 13.47 10.85
CA GLU A 158 26.96 14.71 10.07
C GLU A 158 26.99 14.49 8.54
N GLN A 159 27.37 13.29 8.10
CA GLN A 159 27.37 12.89 6.68
C GLN A 159 26.06 12.21 6.24
N HIS A 160 25.01 12.23 7.08
CA HIS A 160 23.73 11.54 6.86
C HIS A 160 23.84 10.03 6.59
N LYS A 161 24.95 9.38 7.02
CA LYS A 161 25.21 7.95 6.81
C LYS A 161 24.59 7.10 7.92
N TYR A 162 23.30 7.33 8.18
CA TYR A 162 22.54 6.82 9.32
C TYR A 162 22.74 5.32 9.61
N PHE A 163 22.67 4.45 8.60
CA PHE A 163 22.90 3.01 8.79
C PHE A 163 24.34 2.68 9.21
N SER A 164 25.34 3.38 8.66
CA SER A 164 26.74 3.23 9.08
C SER A 164 26.95 3.73 10.52
N THR A 165 26.27 4.80 10.90
CA THR A 165 26.24 5.32 12.28
C THR A 165 25.66 4.29 13.24
N LEU A 166 24.46 3.75 12.96
CA LEU A 166 23.81 2.74 13.80
C LEU A 166 24.64 1.46 13.92
N LYS A 167 25.27 1.00 12.82
CA LYS A 167 26.21 -0.12 12.88
C LYS A 167 27.40 0.17 13.79
N THR A 168 28.02 1.35 13.64
CA THR A 168 29.18 1.75 14.46
C THR A 168 28.80 1.88 15.94
N LEU A 169 27.60 2.40 16.25
CA LEU A 169 27.06 2.45 17.62
C LEU A 169 26.76 1.04 18.17
N GLY A 170 26.23 0.13 17.36
CA GLY A 170 26.00 -1.27 17.72
C GLY A 170 27.30 -2.02 18.02
N ASP A 171 28.31 -1.88 17.16
CA ASP A 171 29.66 -2.45 17.36
C ASP A 171 30.30 -1.90 18.66
N LEU A 172 30.11 -0.61 18.96
CA LEU A 172 30.53 0.02 20.22
C LEU A 172 29.86 -0.63 21.44
N LYS A 173 28.52 -0.72 21.40
CA LYS A 173 27.62 -1.22 22.44
C LYS A 173 27.89 -2.70 22.78
N HIS A 174 28.12 -3.53 21.76
CA HIS A 174 28.28 -4.98 21.93
C HIS A 174 29.73 -5.45 22.13
N GLN A 175 30.71 -4.92 21.39
CA GLN A 175 32.10 -5.42 21.47
C GLN A 175 33.00 -4.65 22.42
N ARG A 176 32.83 -3.32 22.54
CA ARG A 176 33.89 -2.44 23.11
C ARG A 176 33.51 -1.73 24.40
N LEU A 177 32.22 -1.58 24.70
CA LEU A 177 31.79 -1.03 25.99
C LEU A 177 31.85 -2.05 27.13
N GLN A 178 31.57 -3.34 26.87
CA GLN A 178 31.56 -4.36 27.92
C GLN A 178 32.91 -4.46 28.66
N SER A 179 34.04 -4.42 27.95
CA SER A 179 35.40 -4.47 28.54
C SER A 179 35.81 -3.21 29.32
N ILE A 180 35.14 -2.08 29.06
CA ILE A 180 35.47 -0.76 29.64
C ILE A 180 34.41 -0.32 30.69
N SER A 181 33.38 -1.13 30.95
CA SER A 181 32.28 -0.87 31.92
C SER A 181 32.71 -0.39 33.31
N GLN A 182 33.94 -0.70 33.70
CA GLN A 182 34.60 -0.33 34.96
C GLN A 182 35.04 1.15 35.04
N TYR A 183 35.06 1.91 33.94
CA TYR A 183 35.47 3.33 33.91
C TYR A 183 34.26 4.27 33.87
N GLY A 184 34.32 5.37 34.64
CA GLY A 184 33.20 6.32 34.77
C GLY A 184 32.73 6.94 33.45
N PHE A 185 33.65 7.23 32.51
CA PHE A 185 33.29 7.78 31.20
C PHE A 185 32.50 6.78 30.34
N ALA A 186 32.78 5.47 30.45
CA ALA A 186 32.04 4.44 29.72
C ALA A 186 30.57 4.34 30.18
N LYS A 187 30.29 4.66 31.44
CA LYS A 187 28.93 4.76 31.97
C LYS A 187 28.16 5.95 31.36
N ALA A 188 28.82 7.10 31.21
CA ALA A 188 28.24 8.25 30.51
C ALA A 188 28.03 7.94 29.02
N LEU A 189 29.00 7.28 28.37
CA LEU A 189 28.93 6.89 26.96
C LEU A 189 27.76 5.93 26.68
N ASN A 190 27.50 4.97 27.58
CA ASN A 190 26.31 4.10 27.54
C ASN A 190 24.99 4.87 27.65
N GLN A 191 24.97 6.05 28.29
CA GLN A 191 23.81 6.94 28.31
C GLN A 191 23.71 7.80 27.04
N THR A 192 24.83 8.10 26.39
CA THR A 192 24.87 8.88 25.13
C THR A 192 24.45 8.07 23.90
N ILE A 193 24.73 6.76 23.85
CA ILE A 193 24.31 5.89 22.72
C ILE A 193 22.81 6.00 22.40
N PRO A 194 21.86 5.75 23.35
CA PRO A 194 20.43 5.83 23.04
C PRO A 194 19.97 7.24 22.65
N VAL A 195 20.67 8.30 23.11
CA VAL A 195 20.41 9.67 22.64
C VAL A 195 20.78 9.81 21.16
N ARG A 196 21.87 9.21 20.69
CA ARG A 196 22.26 9.21 19.27
C ARG A 196 21.40 8.27 18.42
N GLU A 197 20.98 7.13 18.97
CA GLU A 197 19.99 6.25 18.34
C GLU A 197 18.66 7.01 18.11
N ASN A 198 18.24 7.84 19.07
CA ASN A 198 17.08 8.75 18.91
C ASN A 198 17.33 9.89 17.92
N ILE A 199 18.48 10.58 17.93
CA ILE A 199 18.77 11.63 16.94
C ILE A 199 18.71 11.06 15.51
N VAL A 200 19.23 9.86 15.28
CA VAL A 200 19.08 9.17 13.97
C VAL A 200 17.62 8.85 13.64
N LYS A 201 16.82 8.42 14.62
CA LYS A 201 15.38 8.19 14.44
C LYS A 201 14.63 9.48 14.07
N ASP A 202 14.89 10.57 14.79
CA ASP A 202 14.18 11.84 14.63
C ASP A 202 14.49 12.50 13.27
N GLU A 203 15.77 12.55 12.85
CA GLU A 203 16.15 13.17 11.59
C GLU A 203 15.66 12.39 10.36
N VAL A 204 15.62 11.06 10.44
CA VAL A 204 15.05 10.18 9.39
C VAL A 204 13.52 10.31 9.35
N THR A 205 12.88 10.53 10.51
CA THR A 205 11.44 10.84 10.58
C THR A 205 11.14 12.22 9.99
N ALA A 206 12.03 13.21 10.17
CA ALA A 206 11.92 14.51 9.54
C ALA A 206 12.10 14.43 8.01
N GLU A 207 13.08 13.66 7.53
CA GLU A 207 13.27 13.39 6.10
C GLU A 207 12.02 12.74 5.47
N LEU A 208 11.44 11.73 6.15
CA LEU A 208 10.19 11.10 5.72
C LEU A 208 9.02 12.09 5.73
N LYS A 209 8.86 12.94 6.75
CA LYS A 209 7.76 13.92 6.80
C LYS A 209 7.89 14.98 5.71
N GLY A 210 9.13 15.36 5.35
CA GLY A 210 9.41 16.15 4.16
C GLY A 210 9.06 15.42 2.85
N TRP A 211 9.30 14.11 2.78
CA TRP A 211 8.88 13.27 1.63
C TRP A 211 7.35 13.16 1.53
N LEU A 212 6.65 12.90 2.63
CA LEU A 212 5.19 12.84 2.72
C LEU A 212 4.52 14.14 2.28
N ALA A 213 5.16 15.30 2.52
CA ALA A 213 4.69 16.58 2.01
C ALA A 213 4.79 16.66 0.48
N ARG A 214 5.97 16.39 -0.10
CA ARG A 214 6.19 16.38 -1.57
C ARG A 214 5.27 15.38 -2.29
N VAL A 215 5.08 14.20 -1.71
CA VAL A 215 4.15 13.16 -2.18
C VAL A 215 2.72 13.69 -2.30
N ARG A 216 2.25 14.53 -1.36
CA ARG A 216 0.91 15.14 -1.39
C ARG A 216 0.77 16.24 -2.42
N GLU A 217 1.85 16.94 -2.77
CA GLU A 217 1.86 17.95 -3.83
C GLU A 217 1.79 17.26 -5.21
N ILE A 218 2.63 16.25 -5.43
CA ILE A 218 2.75 15.53 -6.70
C ILE A 218 1.58 14.55 -6.94
N SER A 219 0.91 14.04 -5.88
CA SER A 219 -0.21 13.11 -6.05
C SER A 219 -1.34 13.68 -6.93
N ARG A 220 -1.63 14.97 -6.84
CA ARG A 220 -2.64 15.61 -7.72
C ARG A 220 -2.26 15.52 -9.20
N GLU A 221 -0.99 15.77 -9.50
CA GLU A 221 -0.47 15.74 -10.87
C GLU A 221 -0.53 14.32 -11.44
N ILE A 222 -0.18 13.31 -10.63
CA ILE A 222 -0.30 11.89 -10.97
C ILE A 222 -1.75 11.51 -11.27
N GLY A 223 -2.70 11.85 -10.39
CA GLY A 223 -4.12 11.57 -10.62
C GLY A 223 -4.68 12.30 -11.83
N SER A 224 -4.25 13.54 -12.08
CA SER A 224 -4.61 14.29 -13.29
C SER A 224 -4.06 13.63 -14.55
N MET A 225 -2.80 13.18 -14.56
CA MET A 225 -2.21 12.47 -15.70
C MET A 225 -2.87 11.12 -15.96
N ALA A 226 -3.20 10.36 -14.89
CA ALA A 226 -3.88 9.07 -15.01
C ALA A 226 -5.30 9.22 -15.59
N MET A 227 -6.10 10.13 -15.03
CA MET A 227 -7.46 10.41 -15.54
C MET A 227 -7.43 11.01 -16.96
N GLN A 228 -6.44 11.83 -17.30
CA GLN A 228 -6.28 12.34 -18.67
C GLN A 228 -5.92 11.21 -19.64
N ARG A 229 -4.97 10.33 -19.31
CA ARG A 229 -4.63 9.17 -20.15
C ARG A 229 -5.83 8.24 -20.36
N MET A 230 -6.70 8.08 -19.36
CA MET A 230 -7.95 7.33 -19.47
C MET A 230 -8.96 8.03 -20.40
N GLN A 231 -9.13 9.35 -20.29
CA GLN A 231 -9.94 10.14 -21.24
C GLN A 231 -9.41 9.99 -22.68
N ASP A 232 -8.09 10.15 -22.88
CA ASP A 232 -7.47 9.99 -24.20
C ASP A 232 -7.64 8.55 -24.73
N ARG A 233 -7.67 7.53 -23.85
CA ARG A 233 -7.95 6.12 -24.22
C ARG A 233 -9.41 5.95 -24.64
N GLN A 234 -10.35 6.54 -23.91
CA GLN A 234 -11.78 6.53 -24.26
C GLN A 234 -12.04 7.17 -25.62
N ASP A 235 -11.44 8.32 -25.91
CA ASP A 235 -11.68 9.02 -27.17
C ASP A 235 -10.94 8.37 -28.36
N ARG A 236 -9.76 7.77 -28.13
CA ARG A 236 -9.12 6.85 -29.10
C ARG A 236 -10.02 5.66 -29.43
N TRP A 237 -10.65 5.06 -28.42
CA TRP A 237 -11.55 3.91 -28.59
C TRP A 237 -12.84 4.29 -29.35
N ARG A 238 -13.49 5.41 -28.98
CA ARG A 238 -14.64 5.98 -29.70
C ARG A 238 -14.32 6.25 -31.17
N THR A 239 -13.17 6.84 -31.47
CA THR A 239 -12.73 7.08 -32.87
C THR A 239 -12.50 5.76 -33.61
N LYS A 240 -11.70 4.83 -33.05
CA LYS A 240 -11.44 3.51 -33.66
C LYS A 240 -12.72 2.72 -33.95
N THR A 241 -13.72 2.79 -33.06
CA THR A 241 -15.00 2.05 -33.19
C THR A 241 -15.99 2.72 -34.14
N ALA A 242 -16.00 4.05 -34.23
CA ALA A 242 -16.80 4.78 -35.22
C ALA A 242 -16.31 4.54 -36.66
N ASP A 243 -14.99 4.58 -36.88
CA ASP A 243 -14.37 4.39 -38.21
C ASP A 243 -14.47 2.95 -38.72
N ASN A 244 -14.50 1.95 -37.83
CA ASN A 244 -14.53 0.55 -38.20
C ASN A 244 -15.97 -0.01 -38.19
N PRO A 245 -16.62 -0.28 -39.35
CA PRO A 245 -17.97 -0.84 -39.37
C PRO A 245 -18.09 -2.22 -38.72
N LYS A 246 -16.98 -2.97 -38.57
CA LYS A 246 -16.92 -4.24 -37.81
C LYS A 246 -16.90 -4.04 -36.29
N LEU A 247 -16.43 -2.89 -35.81
CA LEU A 247 -16.32 -2.53 -34.40
C LEU A 247 -17.43 -1.56 -33.95
N LYS A 248 -18.30 -1.11 -34.86
CA LYS A 248 -19.41 -0.19 -34.55
C LYS A 248 -20.38 -0.74 -33.49
N HIS A 249 -20.60 -2.06 -33.46
CA HIS A 249 -21.36 -2.72 -32.38
C HIS A 249 -20.67 -2.67 -31.01
N LEU A 250 -19.35 -2.37 -30.97
CA LEU A 250 -18.55 -2.21 -29.76
C LEU A 250 -18.32 -0.73 -29.37
N GLN A 251 -18.86 0.23 -30.14
CA GLN A 251 -18.72 1.67 -29.87
C GLN A 251 -19.24 2.08 -28.48
N HIS A 252 -20.21 1.32 -27.95
CA HIS A 252 -20.80 1.52 -26.64
C HIS A 252 -20.23 0.60 -25.54
N HIS A 253 -19.28 -0.27 -25.86
CA HIS A 253 -18.58 -1.08 -24.85
C HIS A 253 -17.60 -0.21 -24.06
N ASN A 254 -17.49 -0.49 -22.76
CA ASN A 254 -16.54 0.18 -21.88
C ASN A 254 -15.09 0.00 -22.37
N VAL A 255 -14.29 1.04 -22.15
CA VAL A 255 -12.82 0.94 -21.98
C VAL A 255 -12.55 -0.05 -20.83
N ASN A 256 -11.44 -0.77 -20.86
CA ASN A 256 -11.17 -1.92 -19.97
C ASN A 256 -12.08 -3.13 -20.29
N SER A 257 -12.52 -3.25 -21.55
CA SER A 257 -12.98 -4.53 -22.07
C SER A 257 -11.77 -5.29 -22.61
N ALA A 258 -11.70 -6.61 -22.36
CA ALA A 258 -10.63 -7.46 -22.92
C ALA A 258 -10.47 -7.33 -24.45
N ILE A 259 -11.53 -6.95 -25.18
CA ILE A 259 -11.46 -6.67 -26.63
C ILE A 259 -10.73 -5.35 -26.92
N GLU A 260 -10.90 -4.34 -26.07
CA GLU A 260 -10.28 -3.02 -26.19
C GLU A 260 -8.80 -3.05 -25.76
N MET A 261 -8.48 -3.80 -24.70
CA MET A 261 -7.09 -4.07 -24.27
C MET A 261 -6.26 -4.68 -25.40
N VAL A 262 -6.70 -5.82 -25.96
CA VAL A 262 -6.00 -6.53 -27.05
C VAL A 262 -5.82 -5.67 -28.32
N ILE A 263 -6.66 -4.64 -28.51
CA ILE A 263 -6.57 -3.68 -29.63
C ILE A 263 -5.61 -2.49 -29.31
N ASN A 264 -5.17 -2.36 -28.06
CA ASN A 264 -4.33 -1.25 -27.57
C ASN A 264 -3.02 -1.69 -26.87
N GLU A 265 -2.77 -2.98 -26.62
CA GLU A 265 -1.54 -3.54 -26.00
C GLU A 265 -0.22 -2.85 -26.40
N GLY A 266 -0.04 -2.52 -27.68
CA GLY A 266 1.17 -1.88 -28.21
C GLY A 266 1.24 -0.35 -28.09
N LEU A 267 0.27 0.30 -27.43
CA LEU A 267 0.17 1.77 -27.29
C LEU A 267 0.26 2.27 -25.85
N GLU A 268 0.26 1.38 -24.87
CA GLU A 268 0.20 1.73 -23.45
C GLU A 268 1.61 1.76 -22.84
N ALA A 269 2.15 2.98 -22.69
CA ALA A 269 3.41 3.19 -21.98
C ALA A 269 3.14 3.28 -20.47
N SER A 270 3.71 2.38 -19.68
CA SER A 270 3.39 2.24 -18.26
C SER A 270 3.44 3.57 -17.51
N MET A 271 2.43 3.83 -16.68
CA MET A 271 2.35 5.08 -15.94
C MET A 271 3.51 5.22 -14.94
N ILE A 272 4.03 4.12 -14.41
CA ILE A 272 5.13 4.11 -13.43
C ILE A 272 6.40 4.74 -14.02
N ASP A 273 6.78 4.39 -15.25
CA ASP A 273 8.01 4.87 -15.91
C ASP A 273 8.02 6.40 -16.14
N ASN A 274 6.85 7.04 -16.08
CA ASN A 274 6.68 8.48 -16.21
C ASN A 274 6.66 9.20 -14.85
N ILE A 275 6.54 8.47 -13.74
CA ILE A 275 6.34 9.00 -12.39
C ILE A 275 7.65 8.84 -11.60
N ASN A 276 8.54 9.82 -11.73
CA ASN A 276 9.83 9.86 -11.03
C ASN A 276 9.67 10.27 -9.54
N ILE A 277 8.88 9.52 -8.77
CA ILE A 277 8.90 9.60 -7.30
C ILE A 277 10.12 8.82 -6.81
N ASP A 278 11.04 9.52 -6.16
CA ASP A 278 12.05 8.90 -5.32
C ASP A 278 11.40 8.32 -4.04
N PHE A 279 11.46 7.01 -3.85
CA PHE A 279 11.00 6.30 -2.65
C PHE A 279 12.13 6.00 -1.65
N GLU A 280 13.38 6.40 -1.91
CA GLU A 280 14.52 6.13 -1.01
C GLU A 280 14.28 6.61 0.44
N PRO A 281 13.70 7.81 0.71
CA PRO A 281 13.40 8.25 2.08
C PRO A 281 12.51 7.27 2.85
N LEU A 282 11.52 6.67 2.19
CA LEU A 282 10.64 5.67 2.80
C LEU A 282 11.40 4.37 3.08
N PHE A 283 12.13 3.83 2.10
CA PHE A 283 12.90 2.59 2.29
C PHE A 283 14.00 2.75 3.35
N ARG A 284 14.68 3.90 3.37
CA ARG A 284 15.68 4.29 4.37
C ARG A 284 15.07 4.32 5.77
N CYS A 285 13.89 4.94 5.92
CA CYS A 285 13.15 4.96 7.20
C CYS A 285 12.73 3.55 7.65
N ILE A 286 12.15 2.74 6.76
CA ILE A 286 11.80 1.33 7.04
C ILE A 286 13.04 0.55 7.50
N HIS A 287 14.17 0.68 6.82
CA HIS A 287 15.41 -0.04 7.14
C HIS A 287 16.00 0.37 8.50
N ILE A 288 15.91 1.66 8.85
CA ILE A 288 16.43 2.21 10.10
C ILE A 288 15.54 1.81 11.29
N TYR A 289 14.22 1.93 11.18
CA TYR A 289 13.30 1.46 12.22
C TYR A 289 13.32 -0.06 12.39
N ASN A 290 13.57 -0.84 11.32
CA ASN A 290 13.88 -2.27 11.43
C ASN A 290 15.17 -2.51 12.24
N THR A 291 16.24 -1.76 11.97
CA THR A 291 17.54 -1.88 12.66
C THR A 291 17.43 -1.51 14.15
N LEU A 292 16.57 -0.55 14.50
CA LEU A 292 16.29 -0.16 15.89
C LEU A 292 15.29 -1.09 16.60
N GLY A 293 14.68 -2.05 15.91
CA GLY A 293 13.61 -2.92 16.46
C GLY A 293 12.26 -2.23 16.65
N LEU A 294 12.11 -0.98 16.20
CA LEU A 294 10.93 -0.13 16.40
C LEU A 294 9.94 -0.18 15.20
N ARG A 295 10.06 -1.19 14.32
CA ARG A 295 9.25 -1.36 13.10
C ARG A 295 7.75 -1.13 13.32
N GLN A 296 7.18 -1.63 14.41
CA GLN A 296 5.74 -1.56 14.65
C GLN A 296 5.27 -0.16 15.09
N GLU A 297 6.10 0.58 15.84
CA GLU A 297 5.87 2.01 16.15
C GLU A 297 5.79 2.81 14.84
N PHE A 298 6.71 2.53 13.91
CA PHE A 298 6.74 3.20 12.62
C PHE A 298 5.53 2.92 11.74
N LYS A 299 5.03 1.66 11.71
CA LYS A 299 3.80 1.33 10.99
C LYS A 299 2.63 2.18 11.46
N THR A 300 2.40 2.26 12.77
CA THR A 300 1.29 3.04 13.35
C THR A 300 1.43 4.53 13.04
N SER A 301 2.62 5.11 13.19
CA SER A 301 2.85 6.52 12.83
C SER A 301 2.62 6.79 11.34
N TYR A 302 3.03 5.88 10.45
CA TYR A 302 2.82 6.00 9.01
C TYR A 302 1.33 5.85 8.64
N GLU A 303 0.61 4.90 9.25
CA GLU A 303 -0.84 4.74 9.07
C GLU A 303 -1.60 6.00 9.52
N GLU A 304 -1.24 6.58 10.66
CA GLU A 304 -1.83 7.81 11.20
C GLU A 304 -1.55 9.02 10.30
N ASP A 305 -0.30 9.24 9.88
CA ASP A 305 0.07 10.33 8.97
C ASP A 305 -0.66 10.19 7.61
N ARG A 306 -0.75 8.98 7.04
CA ARG A 306 -1.46 8.76 5.75
C ARG A 306 -2.98 8.85 5.89
N ARG A 307 -3.57 8.38 7.00
CA ARG A 307 -5.00 8.57 7.31
C ARG A 307 -5.33 10.06 7.50
N ALA A 308 -4.44 10.83 8.12
CA ALA A 308 -4.58 12.28 8.23
C ALA A 308 -4.50 12.96 6.85
N GLN A 309 -3.55 12.57 5.99
CA GLN A 309 -3.45 13.10 4.63
C GLN A 309 -4.69 12.80 3.77
N ALA A 310 -5.24 11.58 3.83
CA ALA A 310 -6.49 11.23 3.13
C ALA A 310 -7.66 12.11 3.62
N ASN A 311 -7.82 12.27 4.93
CA ASN A 311 -8.85 13.14 5.51
C ASN A 311 -8.67 14.63 5.12
N LEU A 312 -7.43 15.11 4.97
CA LEU A 312 -7.14 16.47 4.52
C LEU A 312 -7.39 16.71 3.01
N ALA A 313 -7.34 15.67 2.18
CA ALA A 313 -7.83 15.76 0.79
C ALA A 313 -9.37 15.82 0.77
N LEU A 314 -10.02 14.99 1.59
CA LEU A 314 -11.47 14.91 1.73
C LEU A 314 -12.14 16.10 2.46
N SER A 315 -11.38 16.99 3.09
CA SER A 315 -11.93 18.05 3.96
C SER A 315 -12.45 19.29 3.21
N ALA A 316 -12.18 19.43 1.92
CA ALA A 316 -12.64 20.57 1.14
C ALA A 316 -14.18 20.57 0.98
N PRO A 317 -14.89 21.69 1.22
CA PRO A 317 -16.30 21.82 0.87
C PRO A 317 -16.44 21.89 -0.66
N ILE A 318 -17.36 21.10 -1.22
CA ILE A 318 -17.62 21.00 -2.66
C ILE A 318 -19.11 21.22 -2.89
N HIS A 319 -19.46 22.20 -3.73
CA HIS A 319 -20.84 22.61 -4.00
C HIS A 319 -21.06 22.69 -5.52
N LEU A 320 -21.33 21.53 -6.14
CA LEU A 320 -21.38 21.37 -7.60
C LEU A 320 -22.32 22.36 -8.34
N ARG A 321 -23.31 22.93 -7.64
CA ARG A 321 -24.29 23.89 -8.19
C ARG A 321 -23.75 25.30 -8.37
N GLU A 322 -22.71 25.69 -7.63
CA GLU A 322 -22.21 27.07 -7.58
C GLU A 322 -21.03 27.29 -8.57
N GLY A 323 -20.99 26.50 -9.64
CA GLY A 323 -19.90 26.51 -10.62
C GLY A 323 -18.59 25.86 -10.14
N SER A 324 -18.52 25.38 -8.88
CA SER A 324 -17.31 24.79 -8.28
C SER A 324 -16.95 23.40 -8.81
N PHE A 325 -17.37 23.02 -10.03
CA PHE A 325 -17.18 21.68 -10.58
C PHE A 325 -15.70 21.28 -10.66
N LYS A 326 -14.81 22.24 -10.94
CA LYS A 326 -13.34 22.01 -10.93
C LYS A 326 -12.81 21.53 -9.57
N ALA A 327 -13.46 21.87 -8.46
CA ALA A 327 -13.08 21.37 -7.14
C ALA A 327 -13.37 19.86 -6.98
N PHE A 328 -14.40 19.35 -7.68
CA PHE A 328 -14.72 17.92 -7.74
C PHE A 328 -13.77 17.17 -8.68
N GLU A 329 -13.43 17.75 -9.85
CA GLU A 329 -12.36 17.25 -10.71
C GLU A 329 -11.05 17.09 -9.91
N THR A 330 -10.62 18.11 -9.15
CA THR A 330 -9.42 18.01 -8.31
C THR A 330 -9.54 17.04 -7.14
N LEU A 331 -10.74 16.81 -6.58
CA LEU A 331 -10.91 15.79 -5.52
C LEU A 331 -10.69 14.39 -6.10
N LEU A 332 -11.25 14.08 -7.26
CA LEU A 332 -11.07 12.78 -7.90
C LEU A 332 -9.59 12.56 -8.26
N GLN A 333 -8.90 13.59 -8.76
CA GLN A 333 -7.46 13.56 -9.02
C GLN A 333 -6.63 13.33 -7.74
N ASP A 334 -6.92 14.05 -6.66
CA ASP A 334 -6.26 13.87 -5.36
C ASP A 334 -6.43 12.44 -4.83
N VAL A 335 -7.63 11.85 -5.01
CA VAL A 335 -7.94 10.48 -4.61
C VAL A 335 -7.20 9.45 -5.47
N VAL A 336 -7.26 9.53 -6.81
CA VAL A 336 -6.53 8.61 -7.70
C VAL A 336 -5.04 8.62 -7.36
N GLY A 337 -4.43 9.81 -7.29
CA GLY A 337 -3.02 9.94 -6.99
C GLY A 337 -2.61 9.42 -5.61
N PHE A 338 -3.44 9.64 -4.58
CA PHE A 338 -3.18 9.09 -3.24
C PHE A 338 -3.14 7.56 -3.27
N PHE A 339 -4.13 6.92 -3.90
CA PHE A 339 -4.26 5.47 -3.92
C PHE A 339 -3.27 4.78 -4.87
N MET A 340 -2.90 5.41 -5.99
CA MET A 340 -1.80 4.92 -6.83
C MET A 340 -0.49 4.84 -6.01
N ILE A 341 -0.21 5.83 -5.18
CA ILE A 341 1.00 5.85 -4.34
C ILE A 341 0.90 4.82 -3.19
N GLU A 342 -0.26 4.68 -2.54
CA GLU A 342 -0.45 3.60 -1.53
C GLU A 342 -0.24 2.20 -2.12
N HIS A 343 -0.70 1.95 -3.34
CA HIS A 343 -0.51 0.68 -4.02
C HIS A 343 0.96 0.42 -4.41
N ILE A 344 1.69 1.44 -4.86
CA ILE A 344 3.14 1.32 -5.09
C ILE A 344 3.84 0.98 -3.77
N VAL A 345 3.54 1.69 -2.67
CA VAL A 345 4.10 1.40 -1.34
C VAL A 345 3.77 -0.02 -0.89
N LEU A 346 2.53 -0.48 -1.06
CA LEU A 346 2.10 -1.84 -0.69
C LEU A 346 2.89 -2.91 -1.44
N HIS A 347 3.07 -2.77 -2.76
CA HIS A 347 3.76 -3.77 -3.58
C HIS A 347 5.29 -3.66 -3.56
N SER A 348 5.85 -2.50 -3.24
CA SER A 348 7.30 -2.30 -3.13
C SER A 348 7.86 -2.58 -1.73
N THR A 349 7.02 -2.78 -0.71
CA THR A 349 7.48 -3.00 0.68
C THR A 349 7.03 -4.35 1.23
N THR A 350 7.98 -5.14 1.75
CA THR A 350 7.67 -6.44 2.36
C THR A 350 7.24 -6.26 3.82
N ASP A 351 6.06 -6.80 4.16
CA ASP A 351 5.45 -6.78 5.50
C ASP A 351 5.39 -5.39 6.18
N PHE A 352 5.30 -4.29 5.43
CA PHE A 352 5.22 -2.94 5.98
C PHE A 352 3.77 -2.46 6.05
N ARG A 353 3.14 -2.16 4.91
CA ARG A 353 1.71 -1.85 4.78
C ARG A 353 0.88 -3.14 4.73
N SER A 354 -0.40 -3.11 5.14
CA SER A 354 -1.33 -4.21 4.88
C SER A 354 -2.46 -3.79 3.94
N GLN A 355 -2.97 -4.73 3.14
CA GLN A 355 -4.10 -4.51 2.22
C GLN A 355 -5.32 -3.96 2.99
N SER A 356 -5.67 -4.57 4.13
CA SER A 356 -6.83 -4.21 4.95
C SER A 356 -6.79 -2.80 5.55
N GLU A 357 -5.61 -2.24 5.84
CA GLU A 357 -5.48 -0.81 6.20
C GLU A 357 -5.87 0.10 5.04
N VAL A 358 -5.49 -0.27 3.82
CA VAL A 358 -5.70 0.53 2.61
C VAL A 358 -7.14 0.37 2.11
N ASP A 359 -7.73 -0.83 2.21
CA ASP A 359 -9.16 -1.08 1.96
C ASP A 359 -10.05 -0.24 2.87
N SER A 360 -9.69 -0.13 4.16
CA SER A 360 -10.41 0.71 5.13
C SER A 360 -10.36 2.20 4.77
N LEU A 361 -9.22 2.68 4.24
CA LEU A 361 -9.12 4.03 3.68
C LEU A 361 -9.93 4.17 2.39
N TRP A 362 -9.95 3.15 1.53
CA TRP A 362 -10.73 3.13 0.29
C TRP A 362 -12.24 3.20 0.56
N GLU A 363 -12.78 2.42 1.50
CA GLU A 363 -14.19 2.47 1.90
C GLU A 363 -14.56 3.87 2.42
N MET A 364 -13.73 4.43 3.31
CA MET A 364 -13.91 5.77 3.88
C MET A 364 -13.96 6.85 2.79
N VAL A 365 -13.01 6.83 1.84
CA VAL A 365 -12.93 7.79 0.74
C VAL A 365 -14.10 7.62 -0.23
N THR A 366 -14.40 6.39 -0.64
CA THR A 366 -15.53 6.06 -1.52
C THR A 366 -16.85 6.57 -0.96
N LYS A 367 -17.12 6.28 0.32
CA LYS A 367 -18.32 6.75 1.04
C LYS A 367 -18.41 8.27 1.10
N LYS A 368 -17.27 8.97 1.25
CA LYS A 368 -17.22 10.43 1.23
C LYS A 368 -17.49 11.00 -0.16
N VAL A 369 -16.96 10.40 -1.24
CA VAL A 369 -17.25 10.80 -2.63
C VAL A 369 -18.74 10.61 -2.95
N ILE A 370 -19.31 9.47 -2.59
CA ILE A 370 -20.75 9.16 -2.77
C ILE A 370 -21.63 10.18 -2.03
N ASN A 371 -21.28 10.55 -0.80
CA ASN A 371 -21.99 11.58 -0.04
C ASN A 371 -21.89 12.96 -0.70
N VAL A 372 -20.70 13.39 -1.14
CA VAL A 372 -20.49 14.68 -1.83
C VAL A 372 -21.33 14.78 -3.10
N VAL A 373 -21.39 13.71 -3.89
CA VAL A 373 -22.24 13.60 -5.09
C VAL A 373 -23.72 13.67 -4.71
N SER A 374 -24.15 12.86 -3.74
CA SER A 374 -25.54 12.72 -3.32
C SER A 374 -26.10 14.03 -2.76
N ASP A 375 -25.41 14.67 -1.82
CA ASP A 375 -25.84 15.94 -1.22
C ASP A 375 -25.82 17.08 -2.24
N SER A 376 -24.79 17.12 -3.11
CA SER A 376 -24.71 18.13 -4.18
C SER A 376 -25.86 18.01 -5.19
N LEU A 377 -26.33 16.81 -5.52
CA LEU A 377 -27.41 16.58 -6.48
C LEU A 377 -28.82 16.49 -5.86
N LYS A 378 -28.93 16.46 -4.52
CA LYS A 378 -30.18 16.38 -3.75
C LYS A 378 -31.18 17.50 -4.05
N GLY A 379 -32.15 17.22 -4.92
CA GLY A 379 -33.12 18.23 -5.40
C GLY A 379 -32.60 19.16 -6.50
N CYS A 380 -31.49 18.81 -7.14
CA CYS A 380 -31.13 19.39 -8.44
C CYS A 380 -32.20 19.02 -9.50
N ARG A 381 -32.33 19.87 -10.53
CA ARG A 381 -33.25 19.69 -11.66
C ARG A 381 -32.58 19.87 -13.04
N ASP A 382 -31.29 20.19 -13.07
CA ASP A 382 -30.51 20.40 -14.29
C ASP A 382 -29.96 19.05 -14.78
N PRO A 383 -30.39 18.51 -15.94
CA PRO A 383 -29.90 17.24 -16.46
C PRO A 383 -28.41 17.28 -16.87
N GLU A 384 -27.88 18.43 -17.28
CA GLU A 384 -26.50 18.56 -17.77
C GLU A 384 -25.49 18.37 -16.63
N LEU A 385 -25.80 18.86 -15.42
CA LEU A 385 -24.98 18.60 -14.24
C LEU A 385 -24.92 17.10 -13.90
N PHE A 386 -26.00 16.34 -14.10
CA PHE A 386 -25.99 14.88 -13.91
C PHE A 386 -25.10 14.18 -14.96
N LEU A 387 -25.18 14.58 -16.24
CA LEU A 387 -24.29 14.08 -17.29
C LEU A 387 -22.81 14.37 -16.97
N ARG A 388 -22.49 15.61 -16.60
CA ARG A 388 -21.10 16.01 -16.30
C ARG A 388 -20.54 15.27 -15.09
N VAL A 389 -21.33 15.08 -14.02
CA VAL A 389 -20.93 14.24 -12.87
C VAL A 389 -20.74 12.78 -13.29
N LYS A 390 -21.63 12.23 -14.13
CA LYS A 390 -21.51 10.86 -14.66
C LYS A 390 -20.22 10.67 -15.44
N TYR A 391 -19.85 11.56 -16.34
CA TYR A 391 -18.61 11.42 -17.11
C TYR A 391 -17.37 11.44 -16.19
N CYS A 392 -17.27 12.38 -15.24
CA CYS A 392 -16.13 12.42 -14.31
C CYS A 392 -16.05 11.19 -13.38
N LEU A 393 -17.19 10.69 -12.90
CA LEU A 393 -17.22 9.45 -12.10
C LEU A 393 -16.89 8.21 -12.95
N LEU A 394 -17.33 8.15 -14.21
CA LEU A 394 -17.02 7.04 -15.12
C LEU A 394 -15.52 6.97 -15.41
N ILE A 395 -14.89 8.10 -15.74
CA ILE A 395 -13.43 8.19 -15.94
C ILE A 395 -12.69 7.79 -14.66
N PHE A 396 -13.15 8.25 -13.50
CA PHE A 396 -12.55 7.91 -12.20
C PHE A 396 -12.60 6.40 -11.90
N ILE A 397 -13.75 5.76 -12.11
CA ILE A 397 -13.91 4.30 -11.97
C ILE A 397 -13.01 3.57 -12.97
N GLN A 398 -13.07 3.93 -14.25
CA GLN A 398 -12.27 3.28 -15.31
C GLN A 398 -10.75 3.47 -15.13
N THR A 399 -10.31 4.61 -14.57
CA THR A 399 -8.88 4.85 -14.26
C THR A 399 -8.38 3.90 -13.18
N LEU A 400 -9.23 3.54 -12.21
CA LEU A 400 -8.89 2.59 -11.14
C LEU A 400 -9.01 1.14 -11.62
N GLU A 401 -10.08 0.79 -12.32
CA GLU A 401 -10.28 -0.54 -12.94
C GLU A 401 -9.14 -0.89 -13.93
N ALA A 402 -8.70 0.05 -14.76
CA ALA A 402 -7.61 -0.18 -15.72
C ALA A 402 -6.29 -0.53 -15.02
N TRP A 403 -6.03 0.10 -13.87
CA TRP A 403 -4.81 -0.14 -13.10
C TRP A 403 -4.87 -1.42 -12.27
N THR A 404 -6.07 -2.03 -12.09
CA THR A 404 -6.22 -3.43 -11.67
C THR A 404 -5.64 -4.40 -12.71
N GLU A 405 -6.05 -4.24 -13.98
CA GLU A 405 -5.83 -5.25 -15.02
C GLU A 405 -4.39 -5.24 -15.58
N GLU A 406 -3.70 -4.09 -15.63
CA GLU A 406 -2.31 -3.93 -16.12
C GLU A 406 -1.27 -4.81 -15.36
N LYS A 407 -1.65 -5.44 -14.25
CA LYS A 407 -0.80 -6.34 -13.44
C LYS A 407 -1.40 -7.70 -13.08
N GLU A 408 -2.54 -8.09 -13.66
CA GLU A 408 -3.14 -9.40 -13.37
C GLU A 408 -2.25 -10.56 -13.88
N GLU A 409 -1.47 -10.37 -14.94
CA GLU A 409 -0.44 -11.33 -15.40
C GLU A 409 0.68 -11.60 -14.37
N MET A 410 0.87 -10.71 -13.38
CA MET A 410 1.77 -10.91 -12.25
C MET A 410 1.06 -11.36 -10.95
N GLY A 411 -0.27 -11.53 -10.98
CA GLY A 411 -1.06 -11.90 -9.80
C GLY A 411 -1.11 -10.82 -8.72
N GLN A 412 -0.97 -9.54 -9.11
CA GLN A 412 -0.89 -8.38 -8.20
C GLN A 412 -1.73 -7.21 -8.75
N GLY A 413 -3.04 -7.42 -8.85
CA GLY A 413 -4.02 -6.39 -9.24
C GLY A 413 -4.61 -5.65 -8.03
N PHE A 414 -5.26 -4.51 -8.30
CA PHE A 414 -6.02 -3.73 -7.32
C PHE A 414 -7.35 -4.39 -6.93
N ASP A 415 -7.44 -4.92 -5.71
CA ASP A 415 -8.68 -5.44 -5.11
C ASP A 415 -9.67 -4.34 -4.61
N TYR A 416 -9.53 -3.08 -5.07
CA TYR A 416 -10.43 -2.00 -4.63
C TYR A 416 -11.83 -2.15 -5.24
N SER A 417 -12.79 -2.51 -4.39
CA SER A 417 -14.20 -2.60 -4.77
C SER A 417 -14.76 -1.23 -5.20
N VAL A 418 -14.90 -1.02 -6.51
CA VAL A 418 -15.57 0.13 -7.14
C VAL A 418 -17.10 -0.02 -7.20
N LYS A 419 -17.66 -1.16 -6.79
CA LYS A 419 -19.10 -1.47 -6.86
C LYS A 419 -20.01 -0.38 -6.25
N PRO A 420 -19.70 0.24 -5.08
CA PRO A 420 -20.54 1.31 -4.54
C PRO A 420 -20.62 2.56 -5.44
N LEU A 421 -19.59 2.81 -6.26
CA LEU A 421 -19.56 3.91 -7.23
C LEU A 421 -20.39 3.56 -8.47
N GLN A 422 -20.33 2.31 -8.93
CA GLN A 422 -21.16 1.77 -10.02
C GLN A 422 -22.66 1.80 -9.62
N GLU A 423 -23.00 1.39 -8.40
CA GLU A 423 -24.35 1.49 -7.82
C GLU A 423 -24.82 2.96 -7.72
N THR A 424 -23.92 3.86 -7.30
CA THR A 424 -24.21 5.31 -7.26
C THR A 424 -24.49 5.86 -8.66
N LEU A 425 -23.70 5.48 -9.67
CA LEU A 425 -23.94 5.85 -11.06
C LEU A 425 -25.30 5.35 -11.59
N LEU A 426 -25.74 4.16 -11.18
CA LEU A 426 -27.08 3.64 -11.52
C LEU A 426 -28.20 4.47 -10.87
N ALA A 427 -28.01 4.88 -9.61
CA ALA A 427 -28.96 5.79 -8.93
C ALA A 427 -29.01 7.18 -9.59
N LEU A 428 -27.87 7.70 -10.06
CA LEU A 428 -27.83 8.94 -10.87
C LEU A 428 -28.57 8.77 -12.20
N PHE A 429 -28.41 7.64 -12.90
CA PHE A 429 -29.13 7.34 -14.13
C PHE A 429 -30.64 7.27 -13.94
N GLN A 430 -31.11 6.62 -12.87
CA GLN A 430 -32.54 6.59 -12.53
C GLN A 430 -33.07 8.02 -12.30
N ARG A 431 -32.34 8.84 -11.53
CA ARG A 431 -32.75 10.22 -11.24
C ARG A 431 -32.69 11.14 -12.46
N TYR A 432 -31.70 10.97 -13.35
CA TYR A 432 -31.62 11.65 -14.64
C TYR A 432 -32.80 11.29 -15.55
N SER A 433 -33.16 9.99 -15.59
CA SER A 433 -34.32 9.50 -16.33
C SER A 433 -35.63 10.14 -15.84
N GLU A 434 -35.84 10.23 -14.51
CA GLU A 434 -37.01 10.94 -13.94
C GLU A 434 -37.08 12.41 -14.37
N LEU A 435 -35.93 13.11 -14.40
CA LEU A 435 -35.86 14.52 -14.80
C LEU A 435 -36.20 14.69 -16.29
N LEU A 436 -35.58 13.91 -17.19
CA LEU A 436 -35.91 13.95 -18.62
C LEU A 436 -37.39 13.59 -18.87
N ILE A 437 -37.92 12.54 -18.24
CA ILE A 437 -39.34 12.16 -18.38
C ILE A 437 -40.25 13.31 -17.95
N HIS A 438 -39.93 14.01 -16.86
CA HIS A 438 -40.70 15.15 -16.38
C HIS A 438 -40.60 16.36 -17.33
N GLU A 439 -39.40 16.71 -17.80
CA GLU A 439 -39.17 17.82 -18.73
C GLU A 439 -39.90 17.59 -20.07
N TYR A 440 -39.65 16.45 -20.72
CA TYR A 440 -40.34 16.09 -21.95
C TYR A 440 -41.85 15.96 -21.73
N SER A 441 -42.33 15.43 -20.59
CA SER A 441 -43.77 15.41 -20.29
C SER A 441 -44.40 16.81 -20.37
N GLN A 442 -43.73 17.86 -19.89
CA GLN A 442 -44.22 19.24 -19.98
C GLN A 442 -44.15 19.79 -21.41
N VAL A 443 -43.11 19.43 -22.18
CA VAL A 443 -42.99 19.80 -23.60
C VAL A 443 -44.08 19.15 -24.45
N PHE A 444 -44.31 17.84 -24.33
CA PHE A 444 -45.39 17.12 -25.00
C PHE A 444 -46.78 17.65 -24.60
N GLU A 445 -46.99 17.92 -23.30
CA GLU A 445 -48.26 18.46 -22.80
C GLU A 445 -48.56 19.83 -23.43
N LYS A 446 -47.57 20.73 -23.45
CA LYS A 446 -47.68 22.03 -24.11
C LYS A 446 -47.96 21.90 -25.62
N ILE A 447 -47.17 21.11 -26.34
CA ILE A 447 -47.31 20.93 -27.80
C ILE A 447 -48.71 20.43 -28.17
N VAL A 448 -49.24 19.44 -27.43
CA VAL A 448 -50.53 18.83 -27.76
C VAL A 448 -51.70 19.70 -27.27
N GLU A 449 -51.55 20.49 -26.20
CA GLU A 449 -52.57 21.46 -25.78
C GLU A 449 -52.65 22.69 -26.69
N GLU A 450 -51.52 23.25 -27.15
CA GLU A 450 -51.47 24.42 -28.04
C GLU A 450 -51.95 24.17 -29.48
N ASP A 451 -52.13 22.91 -29.91
CA ASP A 451 -52.59 22.57 -31.27
C ASP A 451 -54.04 23.00 -31.57
N GLU A 452 -54.23 23.78 -32.63
CA GLU A 452 -55.55 24.12 -33.17
C GLU A 452 -56.25 22.93 -33.85
N CYS A 453 -55.51 21.83 -34.07
CA CYS A 453 -55.92 20.63 -34.80
C CYS A 453 -56.30 20.95 -36.25
N MET A 454 -55.38 21.63 -36.93
CA MET A 454 -55.46 22.02 -38.35
C MET A 454 -54.29 21.41 -39.16
N PRO A 455 -54.49 21.04 -40.44
CA PRO A 455 -53.43 20.46 -41.25
C PRO A 455 -52.30 21.47 -41.52
N MET A 456 -51.07 21.05 -41.25
CA MET A 456 -49.85 21.87 -41.30
C MET A 456 -49.55 22.38 -42.72
N THR A 457 -49.12 23.62 -42.86
CA THR A 457 -48.50 24.15 -44.08
C THR A 457 -46.98 24.20 -43.95
N VAL A 458 -46.32 24.13 -45.10
CA VAL A 458 -44.86 24.14 -45.27
C VAL A 458 -44.55 25.14 -46.37
N GLU A 459 -43.79 26.18 -46.08
CA GLU A 459 -43.54 27.28 -47.02
C GLU A 459 -42.37 26.98 -47.97
N ASN A 460 -41.43 26.11 -47.56
CA ASN A 460 -40.18 25.85 -48.27
C ASN A 460 -39.75 24.37 -48.24
N GLU A 461 -38.96 23.97 -49.23
CA GLU A 461 -38.32 22.63 -49.28
C GLU A 461 -37.52 22.31 -48.01
N ASN A 462 -36.82 23.29 -47.41
CA ASN A 462 -36.04 23.06 -46.18
C ASN A 462 -36.91 22.61 -44.99
N GLU A 463 -38.10 23.19 -44.84
CA GLU A 463 -39.07 22.82 -43.80
C GLU A 463 -39.67 21.42 -44.09
N LEU A 464 -39.87 21.08 -45.37
CA LEU A 464 -40.27 19.73 -45.77
C LEU A 464 -39.18 18.70 -45.41
N GLN A 465 -37.91 19.02 -45.64
CA GLN A 465 -36.78 18.15 -45.29
C GLN A 465 -36.64 17.94 -43.77
N GLU A 466 -36.91 18.95 -42.92
CA GLU A 466 -36.97 18.78 -41.46
C GLU A 466 -38.10 17.80 -41.07
N VAL A 467 -39.31 17.96 -41.64
CA VAL A 467 -40.43 17.01 -41.42
C VAL A 467 -40.09 15.60 -41.90
N MET A 468 -39.38 15.48 -43.04
CA MET A 468 -38.93 14.20 -43.59
C MET A 468 -37.82 13.55 -42.74
N GLN A 469 -37.00 14.32 -42.03
CA GLN A 469 -35.92 13.79 -41.18
C GLN A 469 -36.47 12.93 -40.03
N TYR A 470 -37.56 13.36 -39.40
CA TYR A 470 -38.11 12.73 -38.18
C TYR A 470 -39.38 11.90 -38.40
N THR A 471 -39.95 11.90 -39.61
CA THR A 471 -41.16 11.12 -39.93
C THR A 471 -40.96 10.26 -41.19
N ARG A 472 -41.76 9.19 -41.35
CA ARG A 472 -41.81 8.42 -42.62
C ARG A 472 -42.61 9.10 -43.73
N PHE A 473 -43.06 10.35 -43.57
CA PHE A 473 -43.76 11.07 -44.63
C PHE A 473 -42.81 11.31 -45.82
N ARG A 474 -43.15 10.79 -47.00
CA ARG A 474 -42.37 10.95 -48.23
C ARG A 474 -43.33 11.29 -49.38
N PRO A 475 -43.50 12.57 -49.73
CA PRO A 475 -44.39 12.96 -50.83
C PRO A 475 -43.76 12.64 -52.18
N ASP A 476 -44.55 12.10 -53.11
CA ASP A 476 -44.09 11.79 -54.46
C ASP A 476 -43.76 13.06 -55.27
N ARG A 477 -42.86 12.92 -56.25
CA ARG A 477 -42.48 14.03 -57.14
C ARG A 477 -43.68 14.61 -57.89
N GLU A 478 -44.65 13.79 -58.25
CA GLU A 478 -45.91 14.24 -58.89
C GLU A 478 -46.80 15.02 -57.91
N PHE A 479 -46.81 14.65 -56.62
CA PHE A 479 -47.53 15.39 -55.58
C PHE A 479 -46.92 16.79 -55.38
N LEU A 480 -45.59 16.86 -55.27
CA LEU A 480 -44.86 18.12 -55.14
C LEU A 480 -45.05 19.04 -56.36
N GLN A 481 -44.97 18.49 -57.58
CA GLN A 481 -45.21 19.25 -58.81
C GLN A 481 -46.66 19.72 -58.98
N ARG A 482 -47.64 18.98 -58.43
CA ARG A 482 -49.07 19.28 -58.58
C ARG A 482 -49.58 20.36 -57.62
N TYR A 483 -49.03 20.43 -56.41
CA TYR A 483 -49.50 21.36 -55.38
C TYR A 483 -48.56 22.54 -55.11
N GLY A 484 -47.25 22.37 -55.32
CA GLY A 484 -46.25 23.44 -55.11
C GLY A 484 -46.13 23.88 -53.65
N TYR A 485 -45.51 25.05 -53.45
CA TYR A 485 -45.38 25.72 -52.15
C TYR A 485 -46.25 26.98 -52.10
N PRO A 486 -46.93 27.29 -50.98
CA PRO A 486 -46.91 26.55 -49.71
C PRO A 486 -47.68 25.21 -49.79
N LEU A 487 -47.02 24.15 -49.32
CA LEU A 487 -47.52 22.78 -49.40
C LEU A 487 -48.33 22.44 -48.14
N ARG A 488 -49.54 21.93 -48.29
CA ARG A 488 -50.37 21.50 -47.15
C ARG A 488 -50.22 20.00 -46.89
N LEU A 489 -49.76 19.67 -45.69
CA LEU A 489 -49.57 18.30 -45.20
C LEU A 489 -50.87 17.76 -44.56
N PRO A 490 -51.06 16.42 -44.53
CA PRO A 490 -52.30 15.82 -44.02
C PRO A 490 -52.43 15.83 -42.49
N PHE A 491 -51.32 15.98 -41.75
CA PHE A 491 -51.27 16.00 -40.28
C PHE A 491 -51.11 17.43 -39.73
N SER A 492 -51.49 17.67 -38.47
CA SER A 492 -51.17 18.92 -37.77
C SER A 492 -49.70 18.95 -37.30
N LYS A 493 -49.22 20.13 -36.91
CA LYS A 493 -47.82 20.36 -36.49
C LYS A 493 -47.39 19.53 -35.28
N VAL A 494 -48.34 19.03 -34.48
CA VAL A 494 -48.08 18.11 -33.36
C VAL A 494 -47.32 16.88 -33.80
N PHE A 495 -47.75 16.20 -34.86
CA PHE A 495 -47.18 14.92 -35.26
C PHE A 495 -45.66 14.98 -35.52
N PRO A 496 -45.13 15.80 -36.46
CA PRO A 496 -43.69 15.85 -36.71
C PRO A 496 -42.90 16.41 -35.53
N THR A 497 -43.45 17.38 -34.79
CA THR A 497 -42.79 17.95 -33.59
C THR A 497 -42.62 16.87 -32.51
N CYS A 498 -43.67 16.10 -32.24
CA CYS A 498 -43.59 14.97 -31.31
C CYS A 498 -42.62 13.88 -31.79
N CYS A 499 -42.57 13.56 -33.09
CA CYS A 499 -41.60 12.58 -33.62
C CYS A 499 -40.14 13.03 -33.46
N ARG A 500 -39.86 14.32 -33.70
CA ARG A 500 -38.55 14.94 -33.42
C ARG A 500 -38.21 14.86 -31.93
N ASP A 501 -39.16 15.22 -31.07
CA ASP A 501 -38.91 15.33 -29.63
C ASP A 501 -38.81 13.95 -28.94
N VAL A 502 -39.54 12.92 -29.41
CA VAL A 502 -39.30 11.51 -29.03
C VAL A 502 -37.89 11.10 -29.45
N SER A 503 -37.46 11.46 -30.67
CA SER A 503 -36.12 11.13 -31.15
C SER A 503 -35.04 11.80 -30.29
N ALA A 504 -35.20 13.08 -29.95
CA ALA A 504 -34.27 13.80 -29.08
C ALA A 504 -34.19 13.18 -27.66
N PHE A 505 -35.34 12.84 -27.06
CA PHE A 505 -35.42 12.16 -25.77
C PHE A 505 -34.66 10.82 -25.76
N VAL A 506 -34.83 10.00 -26.80
CA VAL A 506 -34.12 8.71 -26.95
C VAL A 506 -32.60 8.91 -27.03
N HIS A 507 -32.12 9.90 -27.78
CA HIS A 507 -30.68 10.19 -27.89
C HIS A 507 -30.08 10.69 -26.58
N GLN A 508 -30.74 11.64 -25.89
CA GLN A 508 -30.28 12.15 -24.59
C GLN A 508 -30.27 11.06 -23.50
N PHE A 509 -31.27 10.17 -23.51
CA PHE A 509 -31.30 9.02 -22.61
C PHE A 509 -30.10 8.07 -22.85
N TYR A 510 -29.81 7.70 -24.10
CA TYR A 510 -28.67 6.84 -24.43
C TYR A 510 -27.31 7.53 -24.22
N GLN A 511 -27.22 8.86 -24.33
CA GLN A 511 -26.01 9.64 -23.97
C GLN A 511 -25.61 9.41 -22.51
N PHE A 512 -26.58 9.30 -21.58
CA PHE A 512 -26.26 8.89 -20.21
C PHE A 512 -25.87 7.42 -20.13
N ALA A 513 -26.60 6.52 -20.80
CA ALA A 513 -26.36 5.07 -20.78
C ALA A 513 -25.04 4.60 -21.44
N GLU A 514 -24.37 5.45 -22.23
CA GLU A 514 -23.03 5.19 -22.79
C GLU A 514 -22.01 4.90 -21.66
N GLY A 515 -21.37 3.72 -21.68
CA GLY A 515 -20.39 3.30 -20.66
C GLY A 515 -20.94 2.45 -19.50
N PHE A 516 -22.19 1.99 -19.57
CA PHE A 516 -22.83 1.14 -18.55
C PHE A 516 -22.94 -0.35 -18.95
N SER A 517 -21.80 -0.99 -19.28
CA SER A 517 -21.75 -2.37 -19.81
C SER A 517 -22.58 -3.43 -19.08
N GLN A 518 -22.77 -3.32 -17.76
CA GLN A 518 -23.36 -4.38 -16.93
C GLN A 518 -24.90 -4.31 -16.78
N THR A 519 -25.54 -3.16 -17.01
CA THR A 519 -26.97 -2.94 -16.66
C THR A 519 -27.87 -2.57 -17.85
N HIS A 520 -27.36 -2.58 -19.08
CA HIS A 520 -28.09 -2.18 -20.29
C HIS A 520 -29.51 -2.77 -20.45
N GLY A 521 -29.74 -4.01 -20.04
CA GLY A 521 -31.06 -4.64 -20.15
C GLY A 521 -32.14 -3.97 -19.29
N GLU A 522 -31.78 -3.43 -18.12
CA GLU A 522 -32.70 -2.65 -17.28
C GLU A 522 -32.89 -1.24 -17.87
N MET A 523 -31.85 -0.67 -18.48
CA MET A 523 -31.90 0.65 -19.13
C MET A 523 -32.83 0.65 -20.35
N ASP A 524 -32.73 -0.36 -21.23
CA ASP A 524 -33.64 -0.57 -22.36
C ASP A 524 -35.10 -0.65 -21.87
N ASP A 525 -35.34 -1.36 -20.77
CA ASP A 525 -36.68 -1.62 -20.23
C ASP A 525 -37.26 -0.39 -19.49
N ILE A 526 -36.41 0.46 -18.90
CA ILE A 526 -36.78 1.79 -18.37
C ILE A 526 -37.13 2.74 -19.51
N LEU A 527 -36.28 2.85 -20.55
CA LEU A 527 -36.51 3.70 -21.71
C LEU A 527 -37.81 3.33 -22.42
N LYS A 528 -38.04 2.03 -22.63
CA LYS A 528 -39.28 1.52 -23.22
C LYS A 528 -40.51 1.99 -22.43
N LYS A 529 -40.49 1.84 -21.10
CA LYS A 529 -41.59 2.29 -20.21
C LYS A 529 -41.75 3.82 -20.24
N ALA A 530 -40.66 4.56 -20.40
CA ALA A 530 -40.66 6.02 -20.54
C ALA A 530 -41.33 6.47 -21.84
N VAL A 531 -40.94 5.91 -23.00
CA VAL A 531 -41.54 6.21 -24.31
C VAL A 531 -43.01 5.81 -24.34
N ASP A 532 -43.37 4.62 -23.85
CA ASP A 532 -44.79 4.22 -23.69
C ASP A 532 -45.55 5.21 -22.79
N SER A 533 -44.95 5.70 -21.69
CA SER A 533 -45.59 6.66 -20.79
C SER A 533 -45.81 8.03 -21.45
N LEU A 534 -44.83 8.58 -22.17
CA LEU A 534 -44.95 9.85 -22.88
C LEU A 534 -46.03 9.77 -23.97
N LEU A 535 -46.02 8.71 -24.78
CA LEU A 535 -46.99 8.52 -25.86
C LEU A 535 -48.41 8.26 -25.34
N ILE A 536 -48.58 7.44 -24.30
CA ILE A 536 -49.90 7.07 -23.77
C ILE A 536 -50.45 8.14 -22.82
N ASN A 537 -49.68 8.51 -21.78
CA ASN A 537 -50.18 9.32 -20.66
C ASN A 537 -50.12 10.83 -20.92
N LYS A 538 -49.40 11.29 -21.95
CA LYS A 538 -49.39 12.69 -22.39
C LYS A 538 -50.01 12.84 -23.77
N VAL A 539 -49.38 12.34 -24.83
CA VAL A 539 -49.87 12.57 -26.21
C VAL A 539 -51.29 12.00 -26.41
N ASN A 540 -51.50 10.70 -26.20
CA ASN A 540 -52.81 10.09 -26.41
C ASN A 540 -53.88 10.59 -25.42
N ALA A 541 -53.52 10.82 -24.16
CA ALA A 541 -54.44 11.34 -23.14
C ALA A 541 -55.01 12.73 -23.49
N ILE A 542 -54.18 13.64 -24.00
CA ILE A 542 -54.61 15.00 -24.39
C ILE A 542 -55.37 14.97 -25.72
N LEU A 543 -55.00 14.09 -26.67
CA LEU A 543 -55.81 13.86 -27.87
C LEU A 543 -57.21 13.32 -27.51
N VAL A 544 -57.32 12.37 -26.57
CA VAL A 544 -58.61 11.89 -26.03
C VAL A 544 -59.43 13.01 -25.37
N LYS A 545 -58.79 13.93 -24.65
CA LYS A 545 -59.42 15.14 -24.11
C LYS A 545 -59.95 16.04 -25.24
N LYS A 546 -59.20 16.22 -26.33
CA LYS A 546 -59.63 17.02 -27.51
C LYS A 546 -60.74 16.37 -28.36
N LEU A 547 -60.94 15.06 -28.29
CA LEU A 547 -62.10 14.37 -28.91
C LEU A 547 -63.46 14.80 -28.31
N GLN A 548 -63.47 15.55 -27.20
CA GLN A 548 -64.69 16.15 -26.64
C GLN A 548 -65.17 17.40 -27.42
N SER A 549 -64.40 17.87 -28.42
CA SER A 549 -64.83 18.97 -29.30
C SER A 549 -66.15 18.66 -30.02
N THR A 550 -66.89 19.70 -30.38
CA THR A 550 -68.06 19.64 -31.26
C THR A 550 -67.71 19.93 -32.72
N ASN A 551 -66.47 20.36 -33.00
CA ASN A 551 -66.01 20.66 -34.35
C ASN A 551 -65.55 19.37 -35.07
N LEU A 552 -66.36 18.92 -36.03
CA LEU A 552 -66.08 17.72 -36.83
C LEU A 552 -64.71 17.77 -37.51
N SER A 553 -64.30 18.91 -38.07
CA SER A 553 -63.02 19.06 -38.78
C SER A 553 -61.81 18.85 -37.87
N GLN A 554 -61.90 19.29 -36.60
CA GLN A 554 -60.85 19.03 -35.61
C GLN A 554 -60.76 17.55 -35.26
N ILE A 555 -61.89 16.85 -35.13
CA ILE A 555 -61.91 15.41 -34.83
C ILE A 555 -61.39 14.59 -36.02
N VAL A 556 -61.72 14.98 -37.26
CA VAL A 556 -61.11 14.41 -38.47
C VAL A 556 -59.60 14.58 -38.45
N GLN A 557 -59.10 15.78 -38.11
CA GLN A 557 -57.65 16.02 -38.02
C GLN A 557 -56.98 15.22 -36.89
N ILE A 558 -57.66 15.05 -35.75
CA ILE A 558 -57.18 14.21 -34.64
C ILE A 558 -57.10 12.73 -35.05
N ILE A 559 -58.09 12.20 -35.81
CA ILE A 559 -58.03 10.83 -36.36
C ILE A 559 -56.80 10.66 -37.25
N ILE A 560 -56.57 11.60 -38.17
CA ILE A 560 -55.43 11.54 -39.09
C ILE A 560 -54.11 11.60 -38.30
N ASN A 561 -54.00 12.49 -37.31
CA ASN A 561 -52.84 12.54 -36.42
C ASN A 561 -52.60 11.21 -35.67
N ILE A 562 -53.67 10.59 -35.13
CA ILE A 562 -53.58 9.28 -34.44
C ILE A 562 -53.15 8.17 -35.41
N GLU A 563 -53.61 8.19 -36.66
CA GLU A 563 -53.19 7.22 -37.69
C GLU A 563 -51.72 7.37 -38.07
N TYR A 564 -51.21 8.60 -38.15
CA TYR A 564 -49.78 8.87 -38.32
C TYR A 564 -48.96 8.44 -37.09
N PHE A 565 -49.48 8.60 -35.86
CA PHE A 565 -48.83 8.05 -34.66
C PHE A 565 -48.86 6.50 -34.62
N GLU A 566 -49.98 5.85 -34.94
CA GLU A 566 -50.09 4.37 -35.01
C GLU A 566 -49.09 3.78 -36.02
N SER A 567 -48.95 4.40 -37.19
CA SER A 567 -48.03 3.95 -38.25
C SER A 567 -46.55 4.29 -38.00
N THR A 568 -46.25 5.19 -37.05
CA THR A 568 -44.89 5.60 -36.67
C THR A 568 -44.39 4.94 -35.38
N CYS A 569 -45.26 4.35 -34.55
CA CYS A 569 -44.81 3.56 -33.39
C CYS A 569 -43.79 2.46 -33.75
N PRO A 570 -43.91 1.72 -34.89
CA PRO A 570 -42.87 0.80 -35.34
C PRO A 570 -41.53 1.47 -35.72
N ASP A 571 -41.49 2.76 -36.07
CA ASP A 571 -40.23 3.49 -36.26
C ASP A 571 -39.57 3.82 -34.92
N PHE A 572 -40.35 4.16 -33.89
CA PHE A 572 -39.81 4.30 -32.54
C PHE A 572 -39.29 2.96 -32.00
N GLU A 573 -39.94 1.84 -32.32
CA GLU A 573 -39.43 0.49 -32.04
C GLU A 573 -38.09 0.22 -32.76
N MET A 574 -37.96 0.59 -34.05
CA MET A 574 -36.69 0.47 -34.78
C MET A 574 -35.60 1.40 -34.24
N LEU A 575 -35.91 2.67 -33.95
CA LEU A 575 -34.98 3.65 -33.37
C LEU A 575 -34.40 3.15 -32.04
N LEU A 576 -35.26 2.62 -31.16
CA LEU A 576 -34.83 1.97 -29.91
C LEU A 576 -33.98 0.71 -30.18
N MET A 577 -34.25 -0.03 -31.25
CA MET A 577 -33.48 -1.21 -31.64
C MET A 577 -32.15 -0.91 -32.35
N GLU A 578 -31.98 0.27 -32.94
CA GLU A 578 -30.77 0.76 -33.61
C GLU A 578 -29.85 1.55 -32.66
N THR A 579 -30.42 2.37 -31.76
CA THR A 579 -29.65 3.20 -30.82
C THR A 579 -29.10 2.39 -29.64
N ARG A 580 -29.72 1.25 -29.30
CA ARG A 580 -29.27 0.39 -28.20
C ARG A 580 -27.88 -0.22 -28.43
N SER A 581 -27.07 -0.19 -27.38
CA SER A 581 -25.71 -0.74 -27.35
C SER A 581 -25.63 -2.23 -27.71
N PHE A 582 -26.58 -3.05 -27.25
CA PHE A 582 -26.52 -4.51 -27.37
C PHE A 582 -27.69 -5.09 -28.17
N HIS A 583 -27.37 -5.81 -29.24
CA HIS A 583 -28.37 -6.45 -30.12
C HIS A 583 -28.99 -7.74 -29.53
N ARG A 584 -28.65 -8.12 -28.29
CA ARG A 584 -29.11 -9.36 -27.63
C ARG A 584 -30.46 -9.24 -26.92
N SER A 585 -30.91 -8.02 -26.59
CA SER A 585 -32.28 -7.77 -26.14
C SER A 585 -33.27 -8.15 -27.26
N GLY A 586 -34.44 -8.68 -26.89
CA GLY A 586 -35.47 -9.12 -27.85
C GLY A 586 -36.03 -8.00 -28.74
N ARG A 587 -37.06 -8.32 -29.56
CA ARG A 587 -37.80 -7.27 -30.29
C ARG A 587 -38.48 -6.33 -29.28
N ILE A 588 -38.21 -5.04 -29.40
CA ILE A 588 -38.92 -4.02 -28.64
C ILE A 588 -40.30 -3.83 -29.30
N HIS A 589 -41.35 -3.86 -28.50
CA HIS A 589 -42.72 -3.59 -28.94
C HIS A 589 -43.41 -2.67 -27.94
N LEU A 590 -43.88 -1.51 -28.41
CA LEU A 590 -44.51 -0.46 -27.63
C LEU A 590 -46.00 -0.76 -27.42
N LYS A 591 -46.50 -0.51 -26.21
CA LYS A 591 -47.94 -0.54 -25.90
C LYS A 591 -48.68 0.62 -26.56
N ALA A 592 -48.00 1.73 -26.83
CA ALA A 592 -48.57 2.89 -27.52
C ALA A 592 -49.31 2.50 -28.82
N THR A 593 -48.77 1.56 -29.60
CA THR A 593 -49.32 1.08 -30.88
C THR A 593 -50.76 0.55 -30.75
N SER A 594 -51.07 -0.21 -29.68
CA SER A 594 -52.44 -0.74 -29.48
C SER A 594 -53.39 0.28 -28.87
N ILE A 595 -52.87 1.19 -28.04
CA ILE A 595 -53.65 2.28 -27.42
C ILE A 595 -54.05 3.34 -28.45
N PHE A 596 -53.17 3.74 -29.36
CA PHE A 596 -53.52 4.61 -30.49
C PHE A 596 -54.56 3.94 -31.39
N LYS A 597 -54.45 2.63 -31.66
CA LYS A 597 -55.42 1.87 -32.45
C LYS A 597 -56.81 1.78 -31.83
N GLU A 598 -56.90 1.65 -30.50
CA GLU A 598 -58.18 1.76 -29.78
C GLU A 598 -58.72 3.19 -29.81
N THR A 599 -57.84 4.18 -29.65
CA THR A 599 -58.21 5.59 -29.65
C THR A 599 -58.68 6.06 -31.03
N ARG A 600 -58.10 5.56 -32.13
CA ARG A 600 -58.61 5.82 -33.50
C ARG A 600 -60.04 5.30 -33.64
N ARG A 601 -60.33 4.06 -33.22
CA ARG A 601 -61.70 3.50 -33.22
C ARG A 601 -62.69 4.32 -32.38
N ARG A 602 -62.23 4.87 -31.26
CA ARG A 602 -63.03 5.73 -30.39
C ARG A 602 -63.33 7.09 -31.05
N ALA A 603 -62.34 7.67 -31.72
CA ALA A 603 -62.46 8.89 -32.50
C ALA A 603 -63.31 8.72 -33.78
N GLU A 604 -63.13 7.60 -34.49
CA GLU A 604 -63.99 7.14 -35.58
C GLU A 604 -65.45 7.13 -35.11
N LYS A 605 -65.77 6.37 -34.04
CA LYS A 605 -67.14 6.34 -33.45
C LYS A 605 -67.68 7.74 -33.13
N ARG A 606 -66.84 8.64 -32.63
CA ARG A 606 -67.22 10.01 -32.26
C ARG A 606 -67.69 10.84 -33.46
N ILE A 607 -67.24 10.54 -34.68
CA ILE A 607 -67.74 11.19 -35.89
C ILE A 607 -69.20 10.79 -36.16
N PHE A 608 -69.54 9.50 -36.08
CA PHE A 608 -70.93 9.02 -36.25
C PHE A 608 -71.85 9.68 -35.22
N GLU A 609 -71.44 9.71 -33.94
CA GLU A 609 -72.19 10.38 -32.87
C GLU A 609 -72.46 11.87 -33.16
N LEU A 610 -71.48 12.60 -33.71
CA LEU A 610 -71.63 14.03 -34.01
C LEU A 610 -72.42 14.30 -35.28
N VAL A 611 -72.31 13.46 -36.31
CA VAL A 611 -73.13 13.57 -37.53
C VAL A 611 -74.59 13.26 -37.19
N ASN A 612 -74.85 12.19 -36.45
CA ASN A 612 -76.21 11.78 -36.10
C ASN A 612 -76.87 12.79 -35.15
N ALA A 613 -76.15 13.29 -34.13
CA ALA A 613 -76.66 14.37 -33.28
C ALA A 613 -76.96 15.67 -34.08
N LYS A 614 -76.18 15.97 -35.13
CA LYS A 614 -76.49 17.11 -36.02
C LYS A 614 -77.70 16.84 -36.94
N LEU A 615 -77.92 15.60 -37.36
CA LEU A 615 -79.14 15.22 -38.08
C LEU A 615 -80.36 15.35 -37.18
N ASP A 616 -80.26 14.94 -35.91
CA ASP A 616 -81.35 15.12 -34.94
C ASP A 616 -81.64 16.60 -34.68
N GLU A 617 -80.62 17.48 -34.56
CA GLU A 617 -80.83 18.94 -34.49
C GLU A 617 -81.61 19.49 -35.72
N PHE A 618 -81.33 19.02 -36.94
CA PHE A 618 -82.10 19.42 -38.13
C PHE A 618 -83.55 18.89 -38.11
N LEU A 619 -83.78 17.72 -37.53
CA LEU A 619 -85.10 17.10 -37.42
C LEU A 619 -85.94 17.73 -36.30
N GLU A 620 -85.36 18.07 -35.15
CA GLU A 620 -86.02 18.83 -34.08
C GLU A 620 -86.44 20.23 -34.54
N LEU A 621 -85.67 20.85 -35.43
CA LEU A 621 -85.98 22.16 -36.05
C LEU A 621 -86.96 22.07 -37.25
N SER A 622 -87.53 20.90 -37.54
CA SER A 622 -88.44 20.70 -38.68
C SER A 622 -89.92 20.93 -38.30
N GLU A 623 -90.36 22.18 -38.39
CA GLU A 623 -91.77 22.56 -38.22
C GLU A 623 -92.62 22.12 -39.43
N TYR A 624 -93.36 21.03 -39.30
CA TYR A 624 -94.33 20.56 -40.30
C TYR A 624 -95.75 21.08 -39.99
N ASP A 625 -96.33 21.88 -40.89
CA ASP A 625 -97.75 22.25 -40.83
C ASP A 625 -98.64 21.10 -41.36
N TRP A 626 -99.03 20.22 -40.43
CA TRP A 626 -99.92 19.09 -40.67
C TRP A 626 -101.37 19.48 -41.05
N GLN A 627 -101.72 20.77 -41.07
CA GLN A 627 -103.07 21.24 -41.41
C GLN A 627 -103.14 21.99 -42.75
N THR A 628 -102.02 22.15 -43.46
CA THR A 628 -101.99 22.85 -44.74
C THR A 628 -102.92 22.22 -45.79
N HIS A 629 -103.46 23.04 -46.69
CA HIS A 629 -104.35 22.60 -47.78
C HIS A 629 -103.72 22.76 -49.18
N ASP A 630 -102.53 23.38 -49.26
CA ASP A 630 -101.80 23.58 -50.51
C ASP A 630 -100.77 22.47 -50.76
N ILE A 631 -100.91 21.77 -51.89
CA ILE A 631 -99.97 20.72 -52.30
C ILE A 631 -98.67 21.38 -52.80
N GLN A 632 -97.66 21.47 -51.93
CA GLN A 632 -96.33 21.94 -52.30
C GLN A 632 -95.68 20.99 -53.32
N LYS A 633 -95.02 21.57 -54.34
CA LYS A 633 -94.37 20.84 -55.44
C LYS A 633 -92.84 20.77 -55.34
N GLN A 634 -92.28 21.23 -54.23
CA GLN A 634 -90.84 21.22 -53.93
C GLN A 634 -90.63 20.50 -52.59
N PRO A 635 -89.47 19.83 -52.39
CA PRO A 635 -89.13 19.26 -51.09
C PRO A 635 -88.96 20.36 -50.04
N SER A 636 -89.26 20.07 -48.77
CA SER A 636 -89.18 21.05 -47.68
C SER A 636 -87.77 21.65 -47.56
N PRO A 637 -87.64 22.95 -47.19
CA PRO A 637 -86.34 23.62 -47.09
C PRO A 637 -85.40 22.89 -46.12
N ASN A 638 -85.90 22.45 -44.96
CA ASN A 638 -85.15 21.68 -43.97
C ASN A 638 -84.50 20.41 -44.56
N LEU A 639 -85.17 19.70 -45.48
CA LEU A 639 -84.60 18.53 -46.15
C LEU A 639 -83.56 18.93 -47.22
N GLN A 640 -83.73 20.07 -47.89
CA GLN A 640 -82.74 20.60 -48.82
C GLN A 640 -81.46 21.05 -48.07
N ASP A 641 -81.61 21.70 -46.93
CA ASP A 641 -80.51 22.13 -46.06
C ASP A 641 -79.79 20.92 -45.44
N LEU A 642 -80.53 19.90 -44.99
CA LEU A 642 -79.96 18.64 -44.47
C LEU A 642 -79.15 17.89 -45.55
N VAL A 643 -79.68 17.76 -46.78
CA VAL A 643 -78.95 17.15 -47.90
C VAL A 643 -77.71 17.98 -48.26
N THR A 644 -77.81 19.31 -48.20
CA THR A 644 -76.67 20.22 -48.42
C THR A 644 -75.61 20.08 -47.32
N PHE A 645 -76.02 19.93 -46.05
CA PHE A 645 -75.14 19.63 -44.93
C PHE A 645 -74.41 18.29 -45.11
N LEU A 646 -75.12 17.20 -45.38
CA LEU A 646 -74.50 15.89 -45.62
C LEU A 646 -73.54 15.90 -46.82
N THR A 647 -73.90 16.61 -47.89
CA THR A 647 -73.04 16.81 -49.06
C THR A 647 -71.76 17.57 -48.71
N ASN A 648 -71.87 18.66 -47.93
CA ASN A 648 -70.71 19.46 -47.50
C ASN A 648 -69.84 18.73 -46.48
N VAL A 649 -70.43 17.97 -45.55
CA VAL A 649 -69.70 17.09 -44.62
C VAL A 649 -68.89 16.05 -45.40
N THR A 650 -69.52 15.36 -46.35
CA THR A 650 -68.88 14.32 -47.17
C THR A 650 -67.76 14.88 -48.05
N ASN A 651 -67.99 16.01 -48.71
CA ASN A 651 -67.08 16.56 -49.71
C ASN A 651 -65.99 17.48 -49.15
N ALA A 652 -66.19 18.14 -48.00
CA ALA A 652 -65.24 19.10 -47.43
C ALA A 652 -64.68 18.68 -46.07
N ALA A 653 -65.54 18.32 -45.09
CA ALA A 653 -65.08 17.99 -43.73
C ALA A 653 -64.36 16.63 -43.67
N LEU A 654 -64.85 15.64 -44.42
CA LEU A 654 -64.36 14.26 -44.41
C LEU A 654 -63.34 13.96 -45.52
N LEU A 655 -62.97 14.95 -46.35
CA LEU A 655 -62.21 14.77 -47.60
C LEU A 655 -60.94 13.92 -47.41
N ASN A 656 -60.22 14.11 -46.30
CA ASN A 656 -58.96 13.44 -46.00
C ASN A 656 -59.09 12.02 -45.38
N LEU A 657 -60.30 11.52 -45.10
CA LEU A 657 -60.51 10.18 -44.52
C LEU A 657 -60.58 9.05 -45.58
N PRO A 658 -60.28 7.79 -45.21
CA PRO A 658 -60.49 6.62 -46.05
C PRO A 658 -61.93 6.48 -46.58
N GLU A 659 -62.07 6.03 -47.84
CA GLU A 659 -63.38 5.83 -48.48
C GLU A 659 -64.25 4.78 -47.77
N SER A 660 -63.64 3.81 -47.09
CA SER A 660 -64.33 2.84 -46.23
C SER A 660 -65.02 3.49 -45.02
N ILE A 661 -64.40 4.52 -44.43
CA ILE A 661 -64.99 5.26 -43.31
C ILE A 661 -66.05 6.24 -43.82
N LYS A 662 -65.79 6.94 -44.94
CA LYS A 662 -66.78 7.81 -45.60
C LYS A 662 -68.06 7.05 -45.97
N SER A 663 -67.94 5.89 -46.62
CA SER A 663 -69.08 5.09 -47.06
C SER A 663 -69.84 4.46 -45.89
N LEU A 664 -69.16 3.99 -44.85
CA LEU A 664 -69.80 3.49 -43.63
C LEU A 664 -70.57 4.59 -42.89
N LEU A 665 -69.99 5.80 -42.78
CA LEU A 665 -70.64 6.96 -42.16
C LEU A 665 -71.83 7.46 -42.99
N TYR A 666 -71.73 7.45 -44.32
CA TYR A 666 -72.84 7.82 -45.20
C TYR A 666 -74.00 6.81 -45.11
N TYR A 667 -73.68 5.52 -44.93
CA TYR A 667 -74.68 4.47 -44.65
C TYR A 667 -75.34 4.67 -43.27
N ASP A 668 -74.54 4.86 -42.22
CA ASP A 668 -75.02 5.04 -40.85
C ASP A 668 -75.91 6.29 -40.71
N ALA A 669 -75.47 7.43 -41.26
CA ALA A 669 -76.23 8.68 -41.29
C ALA A 669 -77.59 8.53 -42.03
N LEU A 670 -77.62 7.76 -43.12
CA LEU A 670 -78.86 7.50 -43.86
C LEU A 670 -79.78 6.50 -43.17
N ASP A 671 -79.26 5.46 -42.50
CA ASP A 671 -80.09 4.56 -41.70
C ASP A 671 -80.63 5.27 -40.44
N HIS A 672 -79.80 6.09 -39.79
CA HIS A 672 -80.21 6.95 -38.68
C HIS A 672 -81.37 7.87 -39.08
N LEU A 673 -81.21 8.63 -40.17
CA LEU A 673 -82.26 9.48 -40.73
C LEU A 673 -83.51 8.67 -41.13
N CYS A 674 -83.32 7.51 -41.76
CA CYS A 674 -84.42 6.59 -42.11
C CYS A 674 -85.17 6.09 -40.88
N ASN A 675 -84.52 5.97 -39.71
CA ASN A 675 -85.14 5.55 -38.46
C ASN A 675 -85.79 6.72 -37.71
N SER A 676 -85.13 7.88 -37.59
CA SER A 676 -85.72 9.08 -36.99
C SER A 676 -86.96 9.57 -37.78
N MET A 677 -86.95 9.51 -39.11
CA MET A 677 -88.11 9.84 -39.97
C MET A 677 -89.27 8.82 -39.91
N LYS A 678 -89.17 7.73 -39.11
CA LYS A 678 -90.31 6.83 -38.80
C LYS A 678 -90.95 7.15 -37.44
N VAL A 679 -90.35 8.05 -36.67
CA VAL A 679 -90.78 8.45 -35.32
C VAL A 679 -91.47 9.81 -35.33
N ILE A 680 -91.24 10.60 -36.38
CA ILE A 680 -91.93 11.84 -36.76
C ILE A 680 -93.20 11.50 -37.56
#